data_AF-A0A4U0Z564-F1
#
_entry.id   AF-A0A4U0Z564-F1
#
_cell.length_a   1.000
_cell.length_b   1.000
_cell.length_c   1.000
_cell.angle_alpha   90.00
_cell.angle_beta   90.00
_cell.angle_gamma   90.00
#
_symmetry.space_group_name_H-M   'P 1'
#
loop_
_entity.id
_entity.type
_entity.pdbx_description
1 polymer ?
#
loop_
_entity_poly.entity_id
_entity_poly.type
_entity_poly.pdbx_seq_one_letter_code
_entity_poly.pdbx_strand_id
1 'polypeptide(L)'
;MTRSLRLGTFSIIVLSLAACGGGGSDSGGPVNGGSSSVSSSTIIKNAKDYDASRLNTAAKAIANAQYTGKTADAEVELELVQQTFNLLFNDAVMTLPELAEQDFSDDVNGGTIKKTYACDQGGSVAYDGKLSSTLTGTIAMDYQNCWLYSNGVAITGSTAITIESVSDNAVKYSMYFDSLTWTNEGIPHTLSGVVSIDEGFNETNISYHADTSQHVAFTIGSEQYKLMGNYNISDSPTESVNHAEFDFYVGSKGKLTVEAEAPEYLWPYMYRGEVVVAGDKTATLLFENGTIRYLEDTDNDGTYDVGTFIVDAYDLITANLADRLLVAIADMSIPPTVYAPDFYVWDTVDTTTPITVSPGYYYDSDTDEEDLSVSFRWYLNGNLVEDVTGDTFPAYRAVFNDVVEVSMVVADSANTVESGRTSITLSDAPAQVAFENVPDSVSPGEYIEFRVMVSDPDLGDNQGVPTLVSAPSGATINEDGLISWQAPNNQLFKTQLYAFGFSTGEDGAEVVKTHVSVTNYEVQELARSGIEVPKMNNSMVVGDFDHDGDNEVLSTDSANRVFLLSYQNGIYNQTWMYPYKIEHGETVKQVLSTDFDNDDYPDILVISEHGVSVVTDTDETAKTLFTTDNFIHSAVLGDIDNDGDDELAYLYSSRDYGDADNIVVVDLNSPETPLFTFTAEDTYEIALGNVDSDAQLELVTNSGLVYDLDSGENQWFLNSGFGSHHIAVADINGDGIDEIVGADSWSYIYVYSAQDKSQITSVENFNTCDISAGKLTDDSDPVLLVGDCQWGNVHAMKLSSNTLTSVFSVDMVDHGSTSLTLGDADNDGLNELLWGTGTSSSGEDLLVTADVTATSATIKTTATTHQLDSFNAAGWADLYPGDERAVFFVPSTGSGYDGSKVLLMENTGNYITSEEVSSNWDNSSIAVTTDYNNDGAGDLFLPSAETYDGAFAAMRLNDFSIQYEITGGYSNDVSVIKAFDFNNDGFEDAVYADGRTLKAVDVNNQVMLATYTMPQYFRDFDIVAMNGNVYVALSQGDNITQLLKPTTSGFSIQASADISCARLAFINADSDAAAELACYNNQNQSLVIFDVTDTSLTKTSDVSVSKVIVDMVANPVTATEQTLLVTTAHDDDWSYYSASELSEMTVEGITIWKSPALIGPARSHSLHARKSAEGSLEVMMATSRVMYWLGRAN
;
A
#
# COMPACT_ATOMS: atom_id res chain seq x y z
N MET A 1 -43.78 -46.24 11.73
CA MET A 1 -42.69 -47.17 12.02
C MET A 1 -42.49 -48.04 10.80
N THR A 2 -41.79 -47.48 9.83
CA THR A 2 -41.24 -48.19 8.67
C THR A 2 -39.82 -48.53 9.07
N ARG A 3 -39.60 -49.79 9.49
CA ARG A 3 -38.29 -50.33 9.78
C ARG A 3 -38.11 -51.55 8.92
N SER A 4 -37.03 -51.53 8.17
CA SER A 4 -36.69 -52.54 7.20
C SER A 4 -35.97 -53.69 7.90
N LEU A 5 -35.49 -54.65 7.13
CA LEU A 5 -35.45 -56.05 7.52
C LEU A 5 -34.38 -56.44 8.56
N ARG A 6 -34.59 -56.02 9.79
CA ARG A 6 -34.49 -56.97 10.90
C ARG A 6 -35.52 -58.04 10.61
N LEU A 7 -35.14 -59.30 10.59
CA LEU A 7 -35.96 -60.41 10.13
C LEU A 7 -37.16 -60.73 11.07
N GLY A 8 -37.71 -59.71 11.73
CA GLY A 8 -38.52 -59.78 12.92
C GLY A 8 -39.38 -58.56 13.22
N THR A 9 -40.14 -58.07 12.25
CA THR A 9 -41.36 -57.31 12.54
C THR A 9 -42.50 -57.86 11.71
N PHE A 10 -43.29 -58.73 12.32
CA PHE A 10 -44.59 -59.09 11.80
C PHE A 10 -45.58 -58.16 12.48
N SER A 11 -46.30 -57.37 11.70
CA SER A 11 -47.45 -56.62 12.20
C SER A 11 -48.55 -57.61 12.61
N ILE A 12 -48.45 -58.18 13.82
CA ILE A 12 -49.61 -58.79 14.45
C ILE A 12 -50.48 -57.62 14.90
N ILE A 13 -51.51 -57.32 14.10
CA ILE A 13 -52.60 -56.46 14.55
C ILE A 13 -53.09 -57.04 15.87
N VAL A 14 -52.98 -56.23 16.94
CA VAL A 14 -53.62 -56.50 18.23
C VAL A 14 -55.08 -56.79 17.95
N LEU A 15 -55.43 -58.07 18.08
CA LEU A 15 -56.77 -58.62 17.96
C LEU A 15 -57.66 -57.97 19.04
N SER A 16 -58.30 -56.85 18.71
CA SER A 16 -59.26 -56.20 19.60
C SER A 16 -60.61 -56.91 19.52
N LEU A 17 -60.78 -58.02 20.23
CA LEU A 17 -62.08 -58.65 20.48
C LEU A 17 -62.52 -58.39 21.93
N ALA A 18 -63.43 -57.44 22.10
CA ALA A 18 -64.10 -57.16 23.37
C ALA A 18 -65.39 -57.99 23.52
N ALA A 19 -65.47 -58.68 24.66
CA ALA A 19 -66.67 -59.04 25.44
C ALA A 19 -67.70 -60.06 24.90
N CYS A 20 -67.73 -61.23 25.54
CA CYS A 20 -68.86 -61.82 26.30
C CYS A 20 -68.51 -63.31 26.52
N GLY A 21 -68.13 -63.74 27.72
CA GLY A 21 -69.05 -63.91 28.83
C GLY A 21 -69.68 -65.30 28.78
N GLY A 22 -69.16 -66.25 29.56
CA GLY A 22 -69.82 -67.56 29.75
C GLY A 22 -68.88 -68.67 30.17
N GLY A 23 -68.81 -68.92 31.48
CA GLY A 23 -68.07 -70.02 32.05
C GLY A 23 -68.57 -71.41 31.64
N GLY A 24 -67.66 -72.37 31.70
CA GLY A 24 -67.94 -73.80 31.54
C GLY A 24 -66.67 -74.63 31.65
N SER A 25 -66.27 -74.97 32.89
CA SER A 25 -65.41 -76.12 33.16
C SER A 25 -66.14 -77.40 32.75
N ASP A 26 -65.56 -78.26 31.91
CA ASP A 26 -64.97 -79.51 32.39
C ASP A 26 -64.37 -80.37 31.27
N SER A 27 -63.19 -80.88 31.60
CA SER A 27 -62.56 -82.16 31.26
C SER A 27 -63.09 -82.99 30.08
N GLY A 28 -62.22 -83.17 29.09
CA GLY A 28 -62.25 -84.27 28.13
C GLY A 28 -60.84 -84.64 27.71
N GLY A 29 -60.08 -85.24 28.64
CA GLY A 29 -58.74 -85.77 28.42
C GLY A 29 -58.67 -86.82 27.30
N PRO A 30 -57.44 -87.17 26.92
CA PRO A 30 -57.01 -87.28 25.53
C PRO A 30 -57.27 -88.67 24.96
N VAL A 31 -57.43 -88.74 23.64
CA VAL A 31 -57.18 -90.00 22.92
C VAL A 31 -56.07 -89.78 21.90
N ASN A 32 -54.87 -90.06 22.41
CA ASN A 32 -53.67 -90.54 21.76
C ASN A 32 -53.72 -90.73 20.24
N GLY A 33 -52.96 -89.88 19.56
CA GLY A 33 -52.40 -90.14 18.24
C GLY A 33 -51.22 -91.10 18.31
N GLY A 34 -51.13 -91.97 17.30
CA GLY A 34 -50.01 -92.84 17.00
C GLY A 34 -49.17 -92.29 15.84
N SER A 35 -47.86 -92.45 16.01
CA SER A 35 -46.68 -91.97 15.27
C SER A 35 -46.55 -92.32 13.77
N SER A 36 -45.92 -91.41 13.02
CA SER A 36 -44.92 -91.71 11.98
C SER A 36 -43.84 -90.60 11.96
N SER A 37 -42.60 -90.90 11.53
CA SER A 37 -41.45 -89.97 11.54
C SER A 37 -41.56 -88.92 10.44
N VAL A 38 -41.73 -87.66 10.83
CA VAL A 38 -42.09 -86.55 9.95
C VAL A 38 -40.86 -85.70 9.59
N SER A 39 -40.71 -85.30 8.32
CA SER A 39 -39.61 -84.46 7.85
C SER A 39 -39.68 -83.03 8.41
N SER A 40 -38.56 -82.29 8.49
CA SER A 40 -38.54 -80.91 9.00
C SER A 40 -39.51 -79.98 8.26
N SER A 41 -39.54 -80.05 6.92
CA SER A 41 -40.51 -79.29 6.12
C SER A 41 -41.96 -79.63 6.48
N THR A 42 -42.25 -80.93 6.67
CA THR A 42 -43.59 -81.37 7.09
C THR A 42 -43.91 -80.96 8.52
N ILE A 43 -42.91 -80.82 9.40
CA ILE A 43 -43.07 -80.27 10.75
C ILE A 43 -43.47 -78.79 10.67
N ILE A 44 -42.82 -77.97 9.84
CA ILE A 44 -43.19 -76.55 9.67
C ILE A 44 -44.58 -76.41 9.04
N LYS A 45 -44.89 -77.17 7.98
CA LYS A 45 -46.23 -77.14 7.34
C LYS A 45 -47.37 -77.56 8.26
N ASN A 46 -47.09 -78.38 9.27
CA ASN A 46 -48.07 -78.84 10.25
C ASN A 46 -47.77 -78.30 11.65
N ALA A 47 -47.29 -77.05 11.74
CA ALA A 47 -46.72 -76.52 12.98
C ALA A 47 -47.65 -76.56 14.20
N LYS A 48 -48.97 -76.50 14.01
CA LYS A 48 -49.99 -76.61 15.07
C LYS A 48 -49.96 -77.91 15.91
N ASP A 49 -49.26 -78.93 15.42
CA ASP A 49 -49.16 -80.25 16.04
C ASP A 49 -47.81 -80.46 16.77
N TYR A 50 -46.95 -79.43 16.79
CA TYR A 50 -45.62 -79.45 17.40
C TYR A 50 -45.41 -78.24 18.32
N ASP A 51 -44.53 -78.38 19.32
CA ASP A 51 -44.12 -77.29 20.19
C ASP A 51 -43.01 -76.42 19.56
N ALA A 52 -42.79 -75.24 20.14
CA ALA A 52 -41.80 -74.27 19.67
C ALA A 52 -40.37 -74.86 19.58
N SER A 53 -39.98 -75.69 20.55
CA SER A 53 -38.64 -76.30 20.59
C SER A 53 -38.42 -77.23 19.40
N ARG A 54 -39.42 -78.04 19.06
CA ARG A 54 -39.36 -78.94 17.90
C ARG A 54 -39.36 -78.15 16.59
N LEU A 55 -40.12 -77.06 16.49
CA LEU A 55 -40.15 -76.16 15.34
C LEU A 55 -38.81 -75.45 15.13
N ASN A 56 -38.21 -74.93 16.21
CA ASN A 56 -36.90 -74.28 16.18
C ASN A 56 -35.81 -75.25 15.69
N THR A 57 -35.82 -76.48 16.21
CA THR A 57 -34.90 -77.54 15.75
C THR A 57 -35.11 -77.88 14.26
N ALA A 58 -36.36 -77.97 13.81
CA ALA A 58 -36.68 -78.27 12.41
C ALA A 58 -36.23 -77.15 11.46
N ALA A 59 -36.53 -75.89 11.82
CA ALA A 59 -36.16 -74.71 11.05
C ALA A 59 -34.64 -74.53 10.94
N LYS A 60 -33.90 -74.67 12.04
CA LYS A 60 -32.43 -74.65 12.02
C LYS A 60 -31.83 -75.74 11.14
N ALA A 61 -32.41 -76.94 11.18
CA ALA A 61 -31.99 -78.03 10.31
C ALA A 61 -32.23 -77.74 8.82
N ILE A 62 -33.32 -77.05 8.48
CA ILE A 62 -33.61 -76.60 7.11
C ILE A 62 -32.60 -75.54 6.66
N ALA A 63 -32.38 -74.49 7.46
CA ALA A 63 -31.40 -73.44 7.15
C ALA A 63 -30.00 -74.03 6.92
N ASN A 64 -29.54 -74.92 7.81
CA ASN A 64 -28.25 -75.58 7.66
C ASN A 64 -28.17 -76.50 6.43
N ALA A 65 -29.27 -77.14 6.05
CA ALA A 65 -29.30 -77.99 4.86
C ALA A 65 -29.36 -77.18 3.55
N GLN A 66 -29.93 -75.97 3.58
CA GLN A 66 -30.05 -75.10 2.42
C GLN A 66 -28.75 -74.38 2.08
N TYR A 67 -27.97 -74.01 3.10
CA TYR A 67 -26.68 -73.37 2.90
C TYR A 67 -25.61 -74.40 2.50
N THR A 68 -25.05 -74.25 1.30
CA THR A 68 -24.01 -75.13 0.74
C THR A 68 -22.70 -74.41 0.42
N GLY A 69 -22.62 -73.13 0.76
CA GLY A 69 -21.44 -72.28 0.55
C GLY A 69 -20.25 -72.59 1.47
N LYS A 70 -19.18 -71.81 1.33
CA LYS A 70 -17.97 -71.94 2.15
C LYS A 70 -18.27 -71.69 3.63
N THR A 71 -17.52 -72.37 4.51
CA THR A 71 -17.64 -72.25 5.97
C THR A 71 -16.32 -71.98 6.69
N ALA A 72 -15.20 -71.91 5.95
CA ALA A 72 -13.93 -71.41 6.49
C ALA A 72 -13.98 -69.88 6.55
N ASP A 73 -13.15 -69.28 7.40
CA ASP A 73 -13.08 -67.83 7.56
C ASP A 73 -12.75 -67.17 6.20
N ALA A 74 -13.41 -66.05 5.91
CA ALA A 74 -13.27 -65.31 4.67
C ALA A 74 -12.06 -64.37 4.73
N GLU A 75 -11.46 -64.11 3.57
CA GLU A 75 -10.46 -63.06 3.42
C GLU A 75 -11.12 -61.69 3.60
N VAL A 76 -10.72 -60.95 4.65
CA VAL A 76 -11.29 -59.63 4.94
C VAL A 76 -10.65 -58.60 4.02
N GLU A 77 -11.47 -57.90 3.24
CA GLU A 77 -11.04 -56.78 2.40
C GLU A 77 -12.13 -55.71 2.46
N LEU A 78 -11.78 -54.45 2.18
CA LEU A 78 -12.69 -53.31 2.27
C LEU A 78 -14.02 -53.53 1.50
N GLU A 79 -13.97 -54.13 0.30
CA GLU A 79 -15.17 -54.46 -0.47
C GLU A 79 -16.08 -55.47 0.26
N LEU A 80 -15.50 -56.50 0.89
CA LEU A 80 -16.27 -57.51 1.62
C LEU A 80 -16.85 -56.95 2.92
N VAL A 81 -16.12 -56.07 3.59
CA VAL A 81 -16.59 -55.32 4.77
C VAL A 81 -17.75 -54.42 4.37
N GLN A 82 -17.63 -53.65 3.27
CA GLN A 82 -18.69 -52.83 2.70
C GLN A 82 -19.93 -53.68 2.33
N GLN A 83 -19.74 -54.81 1.67
CA GLN A 83 -20.83 -55.73 1.28
C GLN A 83 -21.55 -56.27 2.51
N THR A 84 -20.80 -56.67 3.54
CA THR A 84 -21.34 -57.23 4.78
C THR A 84 -22.08 -56.17 5.58
N PHE A 85 -21.52 -54.96 5.69
CA PHE A 85 -22.18 -53.81 6.30
C PHE A 85 -23.50 -53.50 5.59
N ASN A 86 -23.49 -53.44 4.25
CA ASN A 86 -24.68 -53.22 3.44
C ASN A 86 -25.76 -54.31 3.63
N LEU A 87 -25.38 -55.58 3.76
CA LEU A 87 -26.35 -56.66 3.96
C LEU A 87 -26.96 -56.71 5.36
N LEU A 88 -26.22 -56.26 6.38
CA LEU A 88 -26.64 -56.34 7.79
C LEU A 88 -27.29 -55.05 8.31
N PHE A 89 -26.88 -53.89 7.79
CA PHE A 89 -27.27 -52.57 8.31
C PHE A 89 -27.92 -51.65 7.28
N ASN A 90 -27.96 -52.02 5.98
CA ASN A 90 -28.64 -51.24 4.93
C ASN A 90 -29.93 -51.91 4.46
N ASP A 91 -31.01 -51.19 4.70
CA ASP A 91 -32.40 -51.54 4.44
C ASP A 91 -32.75 -51.79 2.95
N ALA A 92 -31.93 -51.30 2.02
CA ALA A 92 -32.18 -51.37 0.58
C ALA A 92 -31.78 -52.72 -0.06
N VAL A 93 -30.99 -53.56 0.63
CA VAL A 93 -30.35 -54.74 0.00
C VAL A 93 -31.20 -56.01 0.09
N MET A 94 -31.89 -56.23 1.21
CA MET A 94 -32.81 -57.37 1.37
C MET A 94 -34.03 -57.01 2.20
N THR A 95 -35.21 -57.02 1.57
CA THR A 95 -36.51 -56.82 2.25
C THR A 95 -37.38 -58.07 2.10
N LEU A 96 -37.68 -58.75 3.21
CA LEU A 96 -38.69 -59.81 3.30
C LEU A 96 -40.09 -59.19 3.10
N PRO A 97 -40.88 -59.70 2.16
CA PRO A 97 -42.24 -59.25 1.94
C PRO A 97 -43.12 -59.49 3.18
N GLU A 98 -44.14 -58.66 3.36
CA GLU A 98 -45.11 -58.83 4.44
C GLU A 98 -45.85 -60.16 4.31
N LEU A 99 -45.97 -60.92 5.42
CA LEU A 99 -46.45 -62.30 5.35
C LEU A 99 -47.94 -62.48 5.70
N ALA A 100 -48.60 -61.50 6.33
CA ALA A 100 -50.00 -61.62 6.71
C ALA A 100 -50.69 -60.26 6.94
N GLU A 101 -51.58 -59.86 6.02
CA GLU A 101 -52.49 -58.70 6.20
C GLU A 101 -53.93 -59.11 6.55
N GLN A 102 -54.27 -60.40 6.43
CA GLN A 102 -55.66 -60.86 6.50
C GLN A 102 -56.11 -61.03 7.96
N ASP A 103 -57.12 -60.28 8.38
CA ASP A 103 -57.75 -60.47 9.69
C ASP A 103 -58.53 -61.80 9.71
N PHE A 104 -57.95 -62.80 10.36
CA PHE A 104 -58.53 -64.13 10.53
C PHE A 104 -59.24 -64.29 11.90
N SER A 105 -59.38 -63.22 12.69
CA SER A 105 -59.92 -63.26 14.06
C SER A 105 -61.27 -63.97 14.15
N ASP A 106 -62.17 -63.63 13.24
CA ASP A 106 -63.54 -64.13 13.20
C ASP A 106 -63.63 -65.59 12.73
N ASP A 107 -62.58 -66.09 12.10
CA ASP A 107 -62.49 -67.47 11.61
C ASP A 107 -61.86 -68.42 12.64
N VAL A 108 -61.34 -67.90 13.77
CA VAL A 108 -60.82 -68.71 14.88
C VAL A 108 -61.98 -69.33 15.67
N ASN A 109 -62.31 -70.58 15.37
CA ASN A 109 -63.38 -71.30 16.03
C ASN A 109 -62.84 -72.23 17.12
N GLY A 110 -63.22 -71.98 18.38
CA GLY A 110 -62.83 -72.79 19.54
C GLY A 110 -61.31 -72.85 19.78
N GLY A 111 -60.57 -71.82 19.37
CA GLY A 111 -59.10 -71.77 19.44
C GLY A 111 -58.38 -72.47 18.28
N THR A 112 -59.06 -72.78 17.18
CA THR A 112 -58.45 -73.37 15.97
C THR A 112 -58.74 -72.55 14.72
N ILE A 113 -57.76 -72.40 13.82
CA ILE A 113 -57.89 -71.77 12.50
C ILE A 113 -57.52 -72.78 11.43
N LYS A 114 -58.37 -72.97 10.41
CA LYS A 114 -58.06 -73.76 9.21
C LYS A 114 -58.80 -73.21 8.01
N LYS A 115 -58.19 -72.26 7.31
CA LYS A 115 -58.83 -71.54 6.19
C LYS A 115 -57.82 -71.08 5.16
N THR A 116 -58.25 -71.07 3.90
CA THR A 116 -57.47 -70.50 2.79
C THR A 116 -58.11 -69.18 2.38
N TYR A 117 -57.29 -68.14 2.28
CA TYR A 117 -57.66 -66.82 1.79
C TYR A 117 -57.03 -66.60 0.42
N ALA A 118 -57.75 -65.94 -0.47
CA ALA A 118 -57.15 -65.39 -1.68
C ALA A 118 -56.33 -64.15 -1.30
N CYS A 119 -55.17 -63.97 -1.93
CA CYS A 119 -54.37 -62.76 -1.72
C CYS A 119 -54.83 -61.66 -2.68
N ASP A 120 -54.75 -60.39 -2.27
CA ASP A 120 -55.50 -59.29 -2.89
C ASP A 120 -55.13 -59.03 -4.36
N GLN A 121 -53.87 -59.24 -4.74
CA GLN A 121 -53.39 -59.09 -6.13
C GLN A 121 -53.32 -60.43 -6.90
N GLY A 122 -53.40 -61.57 -6.20
CA GLY A 122 -53.42 -62.90 -6.83
C GLY A 122 -52.79 -64.00 -5.99
N GLY A 123 -53.14 -65.26 -6.28
CA GLY A 123 -52.69 -66.42 -5.51
C GLY A 123 -53.48 -66.61 -4.21
N SER A 124 -52.94 -67.40 -3.29
CA SER A 124 -53.62 -67.73 -2.02
C SER A 124 -52.65 -68.08 -0.89
N VAL A 125 -53.10 -67.87 0.34
CA VAL A 125 -52.43 -68.33 1.57
C VAL A 125 -53.37 -69.22 2.38
N ALA A 126 -52.90 -70.37 2.83
CA ALA A 126 -53.62 -71.28 3.72
C ALA A 126 -53.08 -71.20 5.15
N TYR A 127 -53.97 -70.91 6.10
CA TYR A 127 -53.68 -70.90 7.53
C TYR A 127 -54.18 -72.19 8.19
N ASP A 128 -53.35 -72.81 9.03
CA ASP A 128 -53.70 -73.98 9.84
C ASP A 128 -53.01 -73.90 11.22
N GLY A 129 -53.77 -73.61 12.27
CA GLY A 129 -53.23 -73.18 13.56
C GLY A 129 -54.12 -73.48 14.78
N LYS A 130 -53.52 -73.40 15.96
CA LYS A 130 -54.19 -73.46 17.27
C LYS A 130 -53.75 -72.28 18.14
N LEU A 131 -54.72 -71.53 18.66
CA LEU A 131 -54.53 -70.37 19.54
C LEU A 131 -55.29 -70.59 20.86
N SER A 132 -54.67 -70.17 21.95
CA SER A 132 -55.28 -70.10 23.27
C SER A 132 -56.22 -68.90 23.39
N SER A 133 -57.01 -68.83 24.46
CA SER A 133 -57.84 -67.66 24.78
C SER A 133 -57.05 -66.38 25.05
N THR A 134 -55.73 -66.48 25.25
CA THR A 134 -54.81 -65.35 25.43
C THR A 134 -53.96 -65.09 24.18
N LEU A 135 -54.41 -65.57 23.02
CA LEU A 135 -53.77 -65.36 21.71
C LEU A 135 -52.35 -65.95 21.57
N THR A 136 -51.96 -66.85 22.47
CA THR A 136 -50.71 -67.62 22.35
C THR A 136 -50.96 -68.92 21.62
N GLY A 137 -50.02 -69.36 20.79
CA GLY A 137 -50.18 -70.58 20.01
C GLY A 137 -49.41 -70.56 18.71
N THR A 138 -49.67 -71.55 17.86
CA THR A 138 -48.89 -71.77 16.62
C THR A 138 -49.80 -71.80 15.41
N ILE A 139 -49.42 -71.08 14.36
CA ILE A 139 -50.12 -71.00 13.08
C ILE A 139 -49.15 -71.35 11.96
N ALA A 140 -49.48 -72.34 11.14
CA ALA A 140 -48.78 -72.63 9.89
C ALA A 140 -49.43 -71.87 8.74
N MET A 141 -48.62 -71.33 7.83
CA MET A 141 -49.00 -70.54 6.67
C MET A 141 -48.37 -71.13 5.41
N ASP A 142 -49.18 -71.52 4.42
CA ASP A 142 -48.72 -72.07 3.13
C ASP A 142 -49.15 -71.13 1.99
N TYR A 143 -48.17 -70.49 1.36
CA TYR A 143 -48.33 -69.50 0.30
C TYR A 143 -48.16 -70.15 -1.06
N GLN A 144 -49.15 -69.90 -1.92
CA GLN A 144 -49.17 -70.33 -3.31
C GLN A 144 -49.27 -69.09 -4.20
N ASN A 145 -48.10 -68.59 -4.63
CA ASN A 145 -47.96 -67.39 -5.45
C ASN A 145 -48.78 -66.20 -4.92
N CYS A 146 -48.79 -66.03 -3.60
CA CYS A 146 -49.60 -65.05 -2.90
C CYS A 146 -49.02 -63.65 -3.09
N TRP A 147 -49.82 -62.73 -3.62
CA TRP A 147 -49.44 -61.35 -3.87
C TRP A 147 -50.40 -60.43 -3.09
N LEU A 148 -49.86 -59.77 -2.06
CA LEU A 148 -50.59 -58.81 -1.21
C LEU A 148 -50.42 -57.38 -1.74
N TYR A 149 -51.29 -56.45 -1.33
CA TYR A 149 -51.23 -55.06 -1.82
C TYR A 149 -50.01 -54.30 -1.29
N SER A 150 -49.63 -54.54 -0.03
CA SER A 150 -48.42 -53.97 0.58
C SER A 150 -47.13 -54.52 -0.02
N ASN A 151 -47.19 -55.67 -0.68
CA ASN A 151 -46.04 -56.32 -1.30
C ASN A 151 -45.94 -55.99 -2.78
N GLY A 152 -44.79 -55.45 -3.21
CA GLY A 152 -44.46 -55.32 -4.63
C GLY A 152 -44.19 -56.66 -5.36
N VAL A 153 -44.23 -57.79 -4.65
CA VAL A 153 -43.80 -59.11 -5.13
C VAL A 153 -44.73 -60.24 -4.67
N ALA A 154 -44.80 -61.32 -5.46
CA ALA A 154 -45.53 -62.54 -5.09
C ALA A 154 -44.63 -63.52 -4.31
N ILE A 155 -45.16 -64.08 -3.22
CA ILE A 155 -44.46 -65.04 -2.34
C ILE A 155 -45.00 -66.47 -2.51
N THR A 156 -44.10 -67.45 -2.47
CA THR A 156 -44.44 -68.88 -2.45
C THR A 156 -43.61 -69.59 -1.40
N GLY A 157 -44.20 -70.55 -0.69
CA GLY A 157 -43.48 -71.30 0.33
C GLY A 157 -44.33 -71.56 1.55
N SER A 158 -43.70 -72.12 2.59
CA SER A 158 -44.39 -72.36 3.86
C SER A 158 -43.63 -71.73 5.01
N THR A 159 -44.39 -71.12 5.90
CA THR A 159 -43.88 -70.56 7.15
C THR A 159 -44.77 -70.99 8.30
N ALA A 160 -44.31 -70.78 9.53
CA ALA A 160 -45.11 -70.90 10.72
C ALA A 160 -44.73 -69.82 11.72
N ILE A 161 -45.69 -69.36 12.51
CA ILE A 161 -45.46 -68.45 13.62
C ILE A 161 -45.90 -69.11 14.91
N THR A 162 -45.06 -69.03 15.94
CA THR A 162 -45.43 -69.36 17.32
C THR A 162 -45.38 -68.10 18.14
N ILE A 163 -46.52 -67.74 18.72
CA ILE A 163 -46.67 -66.63 19.65
C ILE A 163 -46.55 -67.21 21.06
N GLU A 164 -45.45 -66.89 21.75
CA GLU A 164 -45.10 -67.45 23.07
C GLU A 164 -45.79 -66.69 24.19
N SER A 165 -45.81 -65.36 24.13
CA SER A 165 -46.51 -64.50 25.07
C SER A 165 -46.94 -63.18 24.42
N VAL A 166 -48.11 -62.68 24.83
CA VAL A 166 -48.63 -61.37 24.44
C VAL A 166 -49.11 -60.66 25.71
N SER A 167 -48.76 -59.39 25.86
CA SER A 167 -49.25 -58.48 26.89
C SER A 167 -49.48 -57.09 26.28
N ASP A 168 -50.05 -56.16 27.04
CA ASP A 168 -50.35 -54.81 26.55
C ASP A 168 -49.11 -54.06 26.04
N ASN A 169 -47.92 -54.36 26.58
CA ASN A 169 -46.68 -53.64 26.31
C ASN A 169 -45.53 -54.51 25.80
N ALA A 170 -45.70 -55.83 25.64
CA ALA A 170 -44.63 -56.72 25.19
C ALA A 170 -45.16 -57.97 24.50
N VAL A 171 -44.44 -58.46 23.49
CA VAL A 171 -44.75 -59.67 22.74
C VAL A 171 -43.48 -60.47 22.48
N LYS A 172 -43.60 -61.79 22.61
CA LYS A 172 -42.54 -62.74 22.27
C LYS A 172 -43.05 -63.76 21.27
N TYR A 173 -42.37 -63.86 20.13
CA TYR A 173 -42.78 -64.74 19.05
C TYR A 173 -41.59 -65.26 18.23
N SER A 174 -41.78 -66.42 17.62
CA SER A 174 -40.79 -67.08 16.76
C SER A 174 -41.41 -67.47 15.43
N MET A 175 -40.67 -67.28 14.35
CA MET A 175 -41.12 -67.49 12.99
C MET A 175 -40.19 -68.44 12.28
N TYR A 176 -40.79 -69.43 11.65
CA TYR A 176 -40.10 -70.57 11.06
C TYR A 176 -40.39 -70.59 9.58
N PHE A 177 -39.34 -70.58 8.77
CA PHE A 177 -39.39 -70.52 7.31
C PHE A 177 -38.89 -71.86 6.76
N ASP A 178 -39.70 -72.54 5.94
CA ASP A 178 -39.32 -73.80 5.29
C ASP A 178 -38.57 -73.56 3.97
N SER A 179 -39.18 -72.80 3.08
CA SER A 179 -38.56 -72.31 1.84
C SER A 179 -39.45 -71.24 1.26
N LEU A 180 -39.32 -70.03 1.78
CA LEU A 180 -40.05 -68.87 1.29
C LEU A 180 -39.30 -68.26 0.11
N THR A 181 -39.97 -68.06 -1.02
CA THR A 181 -39.36 -67.56 -2.24
C THR A 181 -40.15 -66.40 -2.83
N TRP A 182 -39.43 -65.41 -3.36
CA TRP A 182 -39.98 -64.27 -4.09
C TRP A 182 -38.98 -63.78 -5.14
N THR A 183 -39.39 -62.89 -6.03
CA THR A 183 -38.51 -62.26 -7.01
C THR A 183 -38.69 -60.76 -6.93
N ASN A 184 -37.63 -60.04 -6.59
CA ASN A 184 -37.61 -58.57 -6.55
C ASN A 184 -36.74 -58.06 -7.71
N GLU A 185 -37.28 -57.16 -8.53
CA GLU A 185 -36.60 -56.59 -9.72
C GLU A 185 -35.92 -57.63 -10.64
N GLY A 186 -36.49 -58.84 -10.75
CA GLY A 186 -35.94 -59.94 -11.56
C GLY A 186 -34.88 -60.80 -10.86
N ILE A 187 -34.49 -60.47 -9.64
CA ILE A 187 -33.54 -61.23 -8.81
C ILE A 187 -34.32 -62.21 -7.90
N PRO A 188 -34.09 -63.53 -8.01
CA PRO A 188 -34.74 -64.51 -7.15
C PRO A 188 -34.20 -64.44 -5.72
N HIS A 189 -35.10 -64.52 -4.75
CA HIS A 189 -34.81 -64.54 -3.33
C HIS A 189 -35.38 -65.80 -2.71
N THR A 190 -34.62 -66.41 -1.77
CA THR A 190 -35.11 -67.51 -0.95
C THR A 190 -34.73 -67.30 0.51
N LEU A 191 -35.59 -67.72 1.45
CA LEU A 191 -35.36 -67.64 2.88
C LEU A 191 -35.87 -68.89 3.60
N SER A 192 -35.04 -69.44 4.47
CA SER A 192 -35.38 -70.56 5.35
C SER A 192 -34.67 -70.44 6.70
N GLY A 193 -35.25 -71.01 7.75
CA GLY A 193 -34.69 -70.95 9.10
C GLY A 193 -35.64 -70.40 10.13
N VAL A 194 -35.09 -69.84 11.20
CA VAL A 194 -35.88 -69.29 12.31
C VAL A 194 -35.42 -67.90 12.69
N VAL A 195 -36.40 -67.06 13.01
CA VAL A 195 -36.17 -65.77 13.65
C VAL A 195 -37.08 -65.67 14.87
N SER A 196 -36.50 -65.31 16.01
CA SER A 196 -37.19 -65.14 17.28
C SER A 196 -37.05 -63.70 17.74
N ILE A 197 -38.15 -63.08 18.14
CA ILE A 197 -38.22 -61.70 18.63
C ILE A 197 -38.83 -61.68 20.02
N ASP A 198 -38.18 -60.96 20.92
CA ASP A 198 -38.68 -60.56 22.23
C ASP A 198 -38.67 -59.04 22.27
N GLU A 199 -39.84 -58.43 22.17
CA GLU A 199 -39.96 -56.98 22.09
C GLU A 199 -40.93 -56.44 23.15
N GLY A 200 -40.65 -55.24 23.64
CA GLY A 200 -41.52 -54.59 24.59
C GLY A 200 -41.19 -53.14 24.90
N PHE A 201 -42.16 -52.47 25.48
CA PHE A 201 -42.02 -51.10 25.96
C PHE A 201 -41.76 -51.10 27.47
N ASN A 202 -40.62 -50.55 27.86
CA ASN A 202 -40.30 -50.31 29.26
C ASN A 202 -40.82 -48.92 29.66
N GLU A 203 -41.98 -48.89 30.31
CA GLU A 203 -42.63 -47.65 30.78
C GLU A 203 -41.77 -46.83 31.75
N THR A 204 -40.79 -47.45 32.44
CA THR A 204 -39.96 -46.76 33.44
C THR A 204 -38.91 -45.87 32.78
N ASN A 205 -38.32 -46.33 31.67
CA ASN A 205 -37.25 -45.62 30.96
C ASN A 205 -37.75 -44.95 29.67
N ILE A 206 -39.06 -45.01 29.39
CA ILE A 206 -39.69 -44.53 28.15
C ILE A 206 -38.91 -45.05 26.93
N SER A 207 -38.60 -46.35 26.95
CA SER A 207 -37.78 -46.97 25.92
C SER A 207 -38.41 -48.26 25.42
N TYR A 208 -38.43 -48.44 24.10
CA TYR A 208 -38.77 -49.73 23.50
C TYR A 208 -37.50 -50.58 23.40
N HIS A 209 -37.62 -51.90 23.52
CA HIS A 209 -36.51 -52.83 23.31
C HIS A 209 -36.97 -53.94 22.39
N ALA A 210 -36.04 -54.44 21.56
CA ALA A 210 -36.25 -55.60 20.72
C ALA A 210 -34.97 -56.44 20.71
N ASP A 211 -35.07 -57.64 21.29
CA ASP A 211 -34.06 -58.68 21.25
C ASP A 211 -34.41 -59.67 20.14
N THR A 212 -33.57 -59.73 19.12
CA THR A 212 -33.77 -60.63 17.97
C THR A 212 -32.69 -61.70 17.96
N SER A 213 -33.10 -62.96 17.82
CA SER A 213 -32.19 -64.09 17.58
C SER A 213 -32.50 -64.70 16.22
N GLN A 214 -31.48 -64.87 15.39
CA GLN A 214 -31.63 -65.33 14.01
C GLN A 214 -30.78 -66.57 13.75
N HIS A 215 -31.36 -67.53 13.04
CA HIS A 215 -30.65 -68.66 12.45
C HIS A 215 -31.30 -68.96 11.10
N VAL A 216 -30.84 -68.26 10.07
CA VAL A 216 -31.43 -68.29 8.74
C VAL A 216 -30.40 -68.57 7.66
N ALA A 217 -30.86 -69.17 6.57
CA ALA A 217 -30.14 -69.26 5.31
C ALA A 217 -31.00 -68.62 4.23
N PHE A 218 -30.38 -67.79 3.41
CA PHE A 218 -31.06 -67.10 2.32
C PHE A 218 -30.22 -67.08 1.06
N THR A 219 -30.83 -66.73 -0.06
CA THR A 219 -30.15 -66.62 -1.36
C THR A 219 -30.66 -65.38 -2.05
N ILE A 220 -29.76 -64.56 -2.59
CA ILE A 220 -30.07 -63.38 -3.40
C ILE A 220 -29.41 -63.60 -4.76
N GLY A 221 -30.20 -63.76 -5.82
CA GLY A 221 -29.70 -64.13 -7.13
C GLY A 221 -29.08 -65.53 -7.11
N SER A 222 -27.76 -65.60 -7.34
CA SER A 222 -26.98 -66.84 -7.29
C SER A 222 -26.17 -67.02 -6.00
N GLU A 223 -26.07 -65.99 -5.15
CA GLU A 223 -25.22 -66.01 -3.96
C GLU A 223 -26.00 -66.50 -2.74
N GLN A 224 -25.41 -67.42 -1.97
CA GLN A 224 -26.03 -67.98 -0.77
C GLN A 224 -25.45 -67.31 0.48
N TYR A 225 -26.31 -67.05 1.46
CA TYR A 225 -25.94 -66.48 2.74
C TYR A 225 -26.49 -67.32 3.88
N LYS A 226 -25.79 -67.27 5.02
CA LYS A 226 -26.29 -67.83 6.28
C LYS A 226 -25.96 -66.84 7.39
N LEU A 227 -26.93 -66.56 8.25
CA LEU A 227 -26.82 -65.62 9.35
C LEU A 227 -27.23 -66.31 10.65
N MET A 228 -26.34 -66.26 11.64
CA MET A 228 -26.55 -66.85 12.95
C MET A 228 -26.06 -65.86 14.01
N GLY A 229 -26.95 -65.39 14.87
CA GLY A 229 -26.53 -64.44 15.90
C GLY A 229 -27.67 -63.75 16.60
N ASN A 230 -27.30 -62.78 17.45
CA ASN A 230 -28.22 -62.00 18.25
C ASN A 230 -28.05 -60.51 17.98
N TYR A 231 -29.14 -59.79 18.13
CA TYR A 231 -29.21 -58.38 17.83
C TYR A 231 -30.11 -57.69 18.87
N ASN A 232 -29.55 -56.72 19.60
CA ASN A 232 -30.24 -55.97 20.64
C ASN A 232 -30.42 -54.50 20.23
N ILE A 233 -31.67 -54.05 20.28
CA ILE A 233 -32.06 -52.68 19.97
C ILE A 233 -32.73 -52.09 21.20
N SER A 234 -32.37 -50.86 21.55
CA SER A 234 -33.24 -50.00 22.37
C SER A 234 -33.64 -48.74 21.61
N ASP A 235 -34.92 -48.40 21.71
CA ASP A 235 -35.53 -47.20 21.16
C ASP A 235 -35.65 -46.17 22.28
N SER A 236 -34.85 -45.12 22.23
CA SER A 236 -35.06 -43.90 23.02
C SER A 236 -34.37 -42.76 22.30
N PRO A 237 -34.99 -41.57 22.19
CA PRO A 237 -35.59 -40.96 20.99
C PRO A 237 -34.83 -41.05 19.64
N THR A 238 -33.72 -41.76 19.57
CA THR A 238 -32.81 -42.00 18.45
C THR A 238 -32.57 -43.51 18.38
N GLU A 239 -33.00 -44.19 17.32
CA GLU A 239 -32.89 -45.65 17.21
C GLU A 239 -31.41 -46.09 17.28
N SER A 240 -30.98 -46.79 18.35
CA SER A 240 -29.59 -47.25 18.50
C SER A 240 -29.48 -48.78 18.52
N VAL A 241 -28.44 -49.31 17.87
CA VAL A 241 -28.03 -50.71 18.08
C VAL A 241 -27.17 -50.70 19.33
N ASN A 242 -27.59 -51.38 20.39
CA ASN A 242 -26.76 -51.44 21.59
C ASN A 242 -25.63 -52.42 21.40
N HIS A 243 -25.96 -53.58 20.85
CA HIS A 243 -25.01 -54.66 20.61
C HIS A 243 -25.55 -55.60 19.52
N ALA A 244 -24.67 -56.00 18.60
CA ALA A 244 -24.94 -57.00 17.59
C ALA A 244 -23.76 -57.96 17.47
N GLU A 245 -24.03 -59.26 17.51
CA GLU A 245 -23.02 -60.30 17.35
C GLU A 245 -23.55 -61.37 16.39
N PHE A 246 -22.85 -61.53 15.26
CA PHE A 246 -23.26 -62.42 14.18
C PHE A 246 -22.11 -63.26 13.64
N ASP A 247 -22.39 -64.54 13.42
CA ASP A 247 -21.70 -65.34 12.42
C ASP A 247 -22.43 -65.16 11.08
N PHE A 248 -21.79 -64.46 10.15
CA PHE A 248 -22.31 -64.20 8.81
C PHE A 248 -21.49 -64.98 7.76
N TYR A 249 -22.17 -65.76 6.93
CA TYR A 249 -21.52 -66.57 5.91
C TYR A 249 -21.94 -66.09 4.53
N VAL A 250 -20.95 -65.82 3.69
CA VAL A 250 -21.11 -65.48 2.27
C VAL A 250 -20.62 -66.67 1.44
N GLY A 251 -21.51 -67.24 0.62
CA GLY A 251 -21.31 -68.54 -0.02
C GLY A 251 -20.03 -68.67 -0.83
N SER A 252 -19.70 -67.63 -1.59
CA SER A 252 -18.48 -67.52 -2.39
C SER A 252 -17.21 -67.15 -1.61
N LYS A 253 -17.34 -66.47 -0.46
CA LYS A 253 -16.20 -65.87 0.28
C LYS A 253 -15.80 -66.66 1.52
N GLY A 254 -16.74 -67.00 2.40
CA GLY A 254 -16.45 -67.70 3.66
C GLY A 254 -17.29 -67.20 4.83
N LYS A 255 -16.82 -67.49 6.04
CA LYS A 255 -17.40 -67.05 7.31
C LYS A 255 -16.76 -65.72 7.74
N LEU A 256 -17.59 -64.80 8.22
CA LEU A 256 -17.21 -63.60 8.95
C LEU A 256 -17.87 -63.62 10.32
N THR A 257 -17.19 -63.11 11.33
CA THR A 257 -17.77 -62.74 12.61
C THR A 257 -17.89 -61.22 12.63
N VAL A 258 -19.10 -60.73 12.88
CA VAL A 258 -19.42 -59.30 12.89
C VAL A 258 -19.86 -58.92 14.28
N GLU A 259 -19.21 -57.92 14.85
CA GLU A 259 -19.55 -57.31 16.13
C GLU A 259 -19.82 -55.82 15.90
N ALA A 260 -20.95 -55.32 16.38
CA ALA A 260 -21.24 -53.89 16.37
C ALA A 260 -21.62 -53.42 17.77
N GLU A 261 -20.89 -52.43 18.26
CA GLU A 261 -21.02 -51.88 19.60
C GLU A 261 -21.46 -50.42 19.53
N ALA A 262 -22.62 -50.16 20.12
CA ALA A 262 -23.20 -48.82 20.27
C ALA A 262 -23.16 -47.89 19.03
N PRO A 263 -23.45 -48.32 17.77
CA PRO A 263 -23.62 -47.36 16.71
C PRO A 263 -24.85 -46.48 16.98
N GLU A 264 -24.59 -45.18 17.16
CA GLU A 264 -25.62 -44.16 17.33
C GLU A 264 -26.27 -43.91 15.98
N TYR A 265 -27.61 -43.98 15.96
CA TYR A 265 -28.46 -43.90 14.77
C TYR A 265 -28.29 -45.07 13.80
N LEU A 266 -29.30 -45.29 12.96
CA LEU A 266 -29.20 -46.19 11.82
C LEU A 266 -28.89 -45.40 10.56
N TRP A 267 -28.47 -46.10 9.52
CA TRP A 267 -28.37 -45.55 8.17
C TRP A 267 -29.59 -44.68 7.81
N PRO A 268 -29.41 -43.47 7.24
CA PRO A 268 -28.15 -42.89 6.75
C PRO A 268 -27.35 -42.05 7.74
N TYR A 269 -27.70 -42.07 9.03
CA TYR A 269 -27.20 -41.10 10.01
C TYR A 269 -26.23 -41.70 11.03
N MET A 270 -25.54 -42.78 10.68
CA MET A 270 -24.54 -43.38 11.57
C MET A 270 -23.33 -42.45 11.70
N TYR A 271 -23.24 -41.75 12.84
CA TYR A 271 -22.19 -40.76 13.09
C TYR A 271 -21.16 -41.23 14.12
N ARG A 272 -21.50 -42.18 14.98
CA ARG A 272 -20.65 -42.67 16.07
C ARG A 272 -20.85 -44.16 16.27
N GLY A 273 -19.79 -44.85 16.69
CA GLY A 273 -19.80 -46.27 17.03
C GLY A 273 -18.78 -47.06 16.20
N GLU A 274 -18.80 -48.37 16.40
CA GLU A 274 -17.81 -49.28 15.80
C GLU A 274 -18.48 -50.52 15.22
N VAL A 275 -18.06 -50.91 14.01
CA VAL A 275 -18.42 -52.19 13.40
C VAL A 275 -17.14 -52.95 13.06
N VAL A 276 -16.90 -54.03 13.81
CA VAL A 276 -15.77 -54.93 13.64
C VAL A 276 -16.18 -56.12 12.78
N VAL A 277 -15.36 -56.43 11.78
CA VAL A 277 -15.53 -57.58 10.89
C VAL A 277 -14.27 -58.44 10.94
N ALA A 278 -14.40 -59.67 11.41
CA ALA A 278 -13.32 -60.63 11.57
C ALA A 278 -13.49 -61.84 10.64
N GLY A 279 -12.41 -62.21 9.95
CA GLY A 279 -12.31 -63.39 9.08
C GLY A 279 -10.93 -64.02 9.23
N ASP A 280 -10.13 -64.04 8.17
CA ASP A 280 -8.71 -64.40 8.24
C ASP A 280 -7.86 -63.31 8.90
N LYS A 281 -8.33 -62.06 8.84
CA LYS A 281 -7.83 -60.89 9.56
C LYS A 281 -8.98 -60.05 10.12
N THR A 282 -8.67 -58.98 10.86
CA THR A 282 -9.69 -58.11 11.48
C THR A 282 -9.67 -56.73 10.86
N ALA A 283 -10.86 -56.22 10.50
CA ALA A 283 -11.05 -54.85 10.07
C ALA A 283 -12.13 -54.16 10.91
N THR A 284 -12.04 -52.83 11.04
CA THR A 284 -13.06 -52.03 11.73
C THR A 284 -13.47 -50.82 10.90
N LEU A 285 -14.76 -50.49 10.99
CA LEU A 285 -15.34 -49.22 10.57
C LEU A 285 -15.60 -48.40 11.83
N LEU A 286 -14.79 -47.36 12.04
CA LEU A 286 -14.91 -46.44 13.16
C LEU A 286 -15.56 -45.14 12.69
N PHE A 287 -16.72 -44.81 13.27
CA PHE A 287 -17.50 -43.63 12.90
C PHE A 287 -17.18 -42.46 13.86
N GLU A 288 -16.69 -41.34 13.32
CA GLU A 288 -16.18 -40.19 14.10
C GLU A 288 -16.82 -38.86 13.65
N ASN A 289 -18.09 -38.64 14.00
CA ASN A 289 -18.83 -37.39 13.72
C ASN A 289 -18.93 -37.01 12.22
N GLY A 290 -18.99 -38.00 11.33
CA GLY A 290 -19.23 -37.79 9.90
C GLY A 290 -18.23 -38.57 9.05
N THR A 291 -16.94 -38.39 9.29
CA THR A 291 -15.87 -39.14 8.63
C THR A 291 -15.75 -40.54 9.24
N ILE A 292 -15.46 -41.53 8.39
CA ILE A 292 -15.33 -42.93 8.79
C ILE A 292 -13.90 -43.37 8.57
N ARG A 293 -13.28 -43.92 9.60
CA ARG A 293 -11.98 -44.58 9.48
C ARG A 293 -12.18 -46.05 9.22
N TYR A 294 -11.62 -46.52 8.12
CA TYR A 294 -11.46 -47.94 7.87
C TYR A 294 -10.04 -48.35 8.28
N LEU A 295 -9.93 -49.35 9.16
CA LEU A 295 -8.65 -49.81 9.70
C LEU A 295 -8.53 -51.33 9.58
N GLU A 296 -7.35 -51.84 9.22
CA GLU A 296 -7.06 -53.28 9.13
C GLU A 296 -5.88 -53.67 10.04
N ASP A 297 -6.07 -54.76 10.78
CA ASP A 297 -5.03 -55.49 11.51
C ASP A 297 -4.57 -56.59 10.54
N THR A 298 -3.44 -56.37 9.88
CA THR A 298 -3.02 -57.22 8.75
C THR A 298 -2.27 -58.47 9.20
N ASP A 299 -1.74 -58.49 10.41
CA ASP A 299 -0.95 -59.59 10.96
C ASP A 299 -1.61 -60.33 12.14
N ASN A 300 -2.80 -59.90 12.54
CA ASN A 300 -3.62 -60.42 13.64
C ASN A 300 -2.95 -60.34 15.03
N ASP A 301 -2.15 -59.30 15.28
CA ASP A 301 -1.55 -59.09 16.59
C ASP A 301 -2.48 -58.38 17.60
N GLY A 302 -3.64 -57.89 17.13
CA GLY A 302 -4.62 -57.12 17.89
C GLY A 302 -4.47 -55.60 17.75
N THR A 303 -3.60 -55.12 16.87
CA THR A 303 -3.36 -53.71 16.55
C THR A 303 -3.64 -53.46 15.07
N TYR A 304 -4.35 -52.36 14.77
CA TYR A 304 -4.53 -51.95 13.38
C TYR A 304 -3.25 -51.28 12.86
N ASP A 305 -2.81 -51.60 11.64
CA ASP A 305 -1.54 -51.10 11.06
C ASP A 305 -1.75 -50.17 9.86
N VAL A 306 -2.82 -50.40 9.11
CA VAL A 306 -3.13 -49.67 7.87
C VAL A 306 -4.57 -49.19 7.87
N GLY A 307 -4.82 -48.12 7.14
CA GLY A 307 -6.17 -47.57 7.04
C GLY A 307 -6.36 -46.54 5.94
N THR A 308 -7.59 -46.06 5.84
CA THR A 308 -7.98 -44.96 4.96
C THR A 308 -9.20 -44.25 5.53
N PHE A 309 -9.42 -43.00 5.08
CA PHE A 309 -10.63 -42.25 5.40
C PHE A 309 -11.70 -42.45 4.32
N ILE A 310 -12.93 -42.67 4.78
CA ILE A 310 -14.14 -42.67 3.96
C ILE A 310 -14.94 -41.43 4.37
N VAL A 311 -15.35 -40.64 3.37
CA VAL A 311 -15.83 -39.27 3.57
C VAL A 311 -17.04 -39.22 4.52
N ASP A 312 -18.00 -40.11 4.29
CA ASP A 312 -19.18 -40.28 5.12
C ASP A 312 -19.85 -41.65 4.90
N ALA A 313 -20.95 -41.90 5.62
CA ALA A 313 -21.73 -43.11 5.44
C ALA A 313 -22.25 -43.29 4.01
N TYR A 314 -22.53 -42.20 3.28
CA TYR A 314 -23.03 -42.26 1.90
C TYR A 314 -21.93 -42.74 0.94
N ASP A 315 -20.71 -42.27 1.11
CA ASP A 315 -19.51 -42.79 0.43
C ASP A 315 -19.30 -44.27 0.79
N LEU A 316 -19.44 -44.65 2.07
CA LEU A 316 -19.35 -46.05 2.51
C LEU A 316 -20.37 -46.95 1.81
N ILE A 317 -21.59 -46.49 1.50
CA ILE A 317 -22.61 -47.35 0.91
C ILE A 317 -22.61 -47.35 -0.61
N THR A 318 -22.34 -46.20 -1.23
CA THR A 318 -22.60 -46.00 -2.66
C THR A 318 -21.35 -45.94 -3.53
N ALA A 319 -20.18 -45.65 -2.95
CA ALA A 319 -18.96 -45.51 -3.72
C ALA A 319 -18.26 -46.84 -4.01
N ASN A 320 -17.45 -46.84 -5.07
CA ASN A 320 -16.54 -47.94 -5.36
C ASN A 320 -15.29 -47.79 -4.49
N LEU A 321 -15.21 -48.54 -3.40
CA LEU A 321 -14.10 -48.46 -2.45
C LEU A 321 -12.91 -49.36 -2.82
N ALA A 322 -12.99 -50.12 -3.92
CA ALA A 322 -11.97 -51.11 -4.29
C ALA A 322 -10.59 -50.51 -4.63
N ASP A 323 -10.55 -49.26 -5.08
CA ASP A 323 -9.32 -48.57 -5.50
C ASP A 323 -8.73 -47.67 -4.40
N ARG A 324 -9.31 -47.66 -3.19
CA ARG A 324 -8.81 -46.84 -2.08
C ARG A 324 -7.48 -47.41 -1.57
N LEU A 325 -6.43 -46.60 -1.63
CA LEU A 325 -5.13 -46.97 -1.09
C LEU A 325 -5.18 -46.97 0.45
N LEU A 326 -4.81 -48.09 1.05
CA LEU A 326 -4.56 -48.18 2.48
C LEU A 326 -3.11 -47.75 2.74
N VAL A 327 -2.93 -46.74 3.58
CA VAL A 327 -1.62 -46.24 4.01
C VAL A 327 -1.36 -46.65 5.46
N ALA A 328 -0.11 -46.52 5.92
CA ALA A 328 0.19 -46.69 7.34
C ALA A 328 -0.61 -45.65 8.14
N ILE A 329 -1.10 -46.01 9.33
CA ILE A 329 -1.95 -45.11 10.13
C ILE A 329 -1.27 -43.75 10.42
N ALA A 330 0.06 -43.72 10.54
CA ALA A 330 0.82 -42.48 10.76
C ALA A 330 0.83 -41.53 9.56
N ASP A 331 0.53 -42.03 8.35
CA ASP A 331 0.56 -41.28 7.10
C ASP A 331 -0.86 -40.89 6.63
N MET A 332 -1.89 -41.13 7.45
CA MET A 332 -3.26 -40.77 7.14
C MET A 332 -3.48 -39.26 7.40
N SER A 333 -3.92 -38.53 6.37
CA SER A 333 -4.35 -37.12 6.48
C SER A 333 -5.56 -36.84 5.58
N ILE A 334 -6.43 -35.93 6.00
CA ILE A 334 -7.63 -35.49 5.27
C ILE A 334 -7.22 -34.40 4.26
N PRO A 335 -7.59 -34.49 2.97
CA PRO A 335 -7.26 -33.43 2.01
C PRO A 335 -7.91 -32.07 2.36
N PRO A 336 -7.24 -30.92 2.15
CA PRO A 336 -7.79 -29.61 2.49
C PRO A 336 -8.98 -29.25 1.61
N THR A 337 -9.91 -28.47 2.15
CA THR A 337 -10.99 -27.86 1.37
C THR A 337 -10.56 -26.49 0.87
N VAL A 338 -10.65 -26.26 -0.45
CA VAL A 338 -10.13 -25.05 -1.10
C VAL A 338 -11.17 -24.41 -2.01
N TYR A 339 -11.51 -23.14 -1.78
CA TYR A 339 -12.39 -22.33 -2.62
C TYR A 339 -11.61 -21.48 -3.62
N ALA A 340 -12.28 -21.07 -4.71
CA ALA A 340 -11.67 -20.23 -5.74
C ALA A 340 -11.23 -18.87 -5.17
N PRO A 341 -10.14 -18.27 -5.68
CA PRO A 341 -9.68 -16.96 -5.25
C PRO A 341 -10.68 -15.87 -5.63
N ASP A 342 -10.75 -14.82 -4.82
CA ASP A 342 -11.69 -13.72 -5.01
C ASP A 342 -11.05 -12.58 -5.81
N PHE A 343 -11.81 -12.02 -6.77
CA PHE A 343 -11.42 -10.85 -7.55
C PHE A 343 -12.47 -9.75 -7.38
N TYR A 344 -12.13 -8.68 -6.66
CA TYR A 344 -13.02 -7.55 -6.38
C TYR A 344 -12.39 -6.26 -6.93
N VAL A 345 -12.87 -5.77 -8.08
CA VAL A 345 -12.42 -4.49 -8.63
C VAL A 345 -13.62 -3.63 -9.03
N TRP A 346 -13.54 -2.34 -8.69
CA TRP A 346 -14.56 -1.31 -9.00
C TRP A 346 -14.31 -0.63 -10.36
N ASP A 347 -13.08 -0.73 -10.86
CA ASP A 347 -12.60 -0.18 -12.13
C ASP A 347 -12.46 -1.26 -13.23
N THR A 348 -12.36 -0.82 -14.49
CA THR A 348 -12.08 -1.69 -15.63
C THR A 348 -10.60 -2.09 -15.65
N VAL A 349 -10.32 -3.39 -15.81
CA VAL A 349 -8.95 -3.91 -15.96
C VAL A 349 -8.67 -4.16 -17.45
N ASP A 350 -7.52 -3.68 -17.91
CA ASP A 350 -7.00 -3.84 -19.28
C ASP A 350 -5.58 -4.41 -19.30
N THR A 351 -4.99 -4.52 -20.49
CA THR A 351 -3.64 -5.04 -20.74
C THR A 351 -2.53 -4.33 -19.96
N THR A 352 -2.74 -3.08 -19.53
CA THR A 352 -1.71 -2.27 -18.85
C THR A 352 -1.75 -2.39 -17.32
N THR A 353 -2.77 -3.04 -16.76
CA THR A 353 -3.03 -3.08 -15.31
C THR A 353 -2.64 -4.44 -14.71
N PRO A 354 -1.78 -4.49 -13.66
CA PRO A 354 -1.53 -5.73 -12.91
C PRO A 354 -2.80 -6.21 -12.22
N ILE A 355 -3.05 -7.53 -12.22
CA ILE A 355 -4.30 -8.11 -11.71
C ILE A 355 -4.03 -8.84 -10.40
N THR A 356 -4.48 -8.29 -9.28
CA THR A 356 -4.32 -8.91 -7.95
C THR A 356 -5.62 -9.57 -7.48
N VAL A 357 -5.51 -10.77 -6.90
CA VAL A 357 -6.63 -11.51 -6.29
C VAL A 357 -6.41 -11.71 -4.80
N SER A 358 -7.49 -11.90 -4.04
CA SER A 358 -7.41 -12.32 -2.65
C SER A 358 -7.56 -13.84 -2.54
N PRO A 359 -6.89 -14.50 -1.58
CA PRO A 359 -7.12 -15.91 -1.29
C PRO A 359 -8.61 -16.21 -1.04
N GLY A 360 -9.10 -17.31 -1.62
CA GLY A 360 -10.43 -17.84 -1.29
C GLY A 360 -10.45 -18.45 0.11
N TYR A 361 -11.62 -18.86 0.60
CA TYR A 361 -11.70 -19.62 1.85
C TYR A 361 -10.98 -20.98 1.70
N TYR A 362 -10.19 -21.38 2.69
CA TYR A 362 -9.61 -22.72 2.76
C TYR A 362 -9.53 -23.18 4.21
N TYR A 363 -9.62 -24.49 4.42
CA TYR A 363 -9.39 -25.09 5.74
C TYR A 363 -9.07 -26.58 5.61
N ASP A 364 -8.38 -27.09 6.62
CA ASP A 364 -8.17 -28.52 6.83
C ASP A 364 -8.60 -28.85 8.27
N SER A 365 -9.20 -30.02 8.46
CA SER A 365 -9.71 -30.46 9.77
C SER A 365 -8.66 -31.15 10.63
N ASP A 366 -7.58 -31.67 10.04
CA ASP A 366 -6.49 -32.33 10.76
C ASP A 366 -5.11 -31.67 10.59
N THR A 367 -5.04 -30.60 9.79
CA THR A 367 -3.86 -29.70 9.67
C THR A 367 -4.24 -28.29 10.13
N ASP A 368 -3.45 -27.70 11.04
CA ASP A 368 -3.65 -26.31 11.48
C ASP A 368 -3.40 -25.33 10.30
N GLU A 369 -4.10 -24.20 10.28
CA GLU A 369 -4.05 -23.23 9.17
C GLU A 369 -2.63 -22.68 8.92
N GLU A 370 -1.81 -22.55 9.97
CA GLU A 370 -0.42 -22.10 9.90
C GLU A 370 0.51 -23.10 9.18
N ASP A 371 0.12 -24.37 9.12
CA ASP A 371 0.87 -25.46 8.47
C ASP A 371 0.40 -25.70 7.02
N LEU A 372 -0.60 -24.96 6.54
CA LEU A 372 -1.06 -25.01 5.15
C LEU A 372 -0.25 -24.06 4.26
N SER A 373 0.27 -24.58 3.15
CA SER A 373 0.94 -23.76 2.14
C SER A 373 -0.03 -23.32 1.05
N VAL A 374 -0.08 -22.01 0.75
CA VAL A 374 -0.95 -21.41 -0.27
C VAL A 374 -0.11 -20.89 -1.44
N SER A 375 -0.52 -21.22 -2.65
CA SER A 375 0.06 -20.68 -3.89
C SER A 375 -1.03 -20.48 -4.95
N PHE A 376 -0.72 -19.80 -6.05
CA PHE A 376 -1.67 -19.52 -7.12
C PHE A 376 -1.21 -20.12 -8.45
N ARG A 377 -2.16 -20.43 -9.32
CA ARG A 377 -1.93 -20.84 -10.70
C ARG A 377 -2.71 -19.94 -11.64
N TRP A 378 -2.00 -19.19 -12.45
CA TRP A 378 -2.57 -18.32 -13.47
C TRP A 378 -2.66 -19.03 -14.81
N TYR A 379 -3.76 -18.81 -15.51
CA TYR A 379 -4.04 -19.37 -16.82
C TYR A 379 -4.36 -18.27 -17.80
N LEU A 380 -3.70 -18.31 -18.96
CA LEU A 380 -4.00 -17.44 -20.09
C LEU A 380 -4.58 -18.28 -21.23
N ASN A 381 -5.82 -18.00 -21.61
CA ASN A 381 -6.55 -18.75 -22.62
C ASN A 381 -6.56 -20.27 -22.37
N GLY A 382 -6.64 -20.65 -21.09
CA GLY A 382 -6.65 -22.04 -20.61
C GLY A 382 -5.27 -22.70 -20.46
N ASN A 383 -4.17 -22.03 -20.83
CA ASN A 383 -2.81 -22.54 -20.63
C ASN A 383 -2.18 -21.98 -19.35
N LEU A 384 -1.50 -22.82 -18.58
CA LEU A 384 -0.82 -22.42 -17.34
C LEU A 384 0.36 -21.48 -17.63
N VAL A 385 0.48 -20.41 -16.85
CA VAL A 385 1.61 -19.47 -16.87
C VAL A 385 2.58 -19.86 -15.76
N GLU A 386 3.60 -20.65 -16.10
CA GLU A 386 4.45 -21.36 -15.13
C GLU A 386 5.31 -20.45 -14.24
N ASP A 387 5.60 -19.23 -14.66
CA ASP A 387 6.48 -18.29 -13.96
C ASP A 387 5.73 -17.34 -13.01
N VAL A 388 4.40 -17.47 -12.88
CA VAL A 388 3.57 -16.64 -11.99
C VAL A 388 2.86 -17.52 -10.97
N THR A 389 3.33 -17.50 -9.72
CA THR A 389 2.80 -18.33 -8.63
C THR A 389 2.22 -17.54 -7.44
N GLY A 390 2.36 -16.21 -7.47
CA GLY A 390 1.81 -15.29 -6.47
C GLY A 390 0.37 -14.85 -6.80
N ASP A 391 -0.18 -14.02 -5.92
CA ASP A 391 -1.55 -13.48 -6.00
C ASP A 391 -1.75 -12.39 -7.08
N THR A 392 -0.70 -12.02 -7.83
CA THR A 392 -0.72 -10.94 -8.81
C THR A 392 -0.27 -11.40 -10.19
N PHE A 393 -1.09 -11.17 -11.21
CA PHE A 393 -0.75 -11.36 -12.62
C PHE A 393 -0.12 -10.09 -13.19
N PRO A 394 1.10 -10.15 -13.77
CA PRO A 394 1.77 -8.98 -14.32
C PRO A 394 1.03 -8.34 -15.49
N ALA A 395 1.11 -7.01 -15.61
CA ALA A 395 0.66 -6.26 -16.79
C ALA A 395 1.41 -6.69 -18.08
N TYR A 396 0.85 -6.34 -19.24
CA TYR A 396 1.39 -6.56 -20.60
C TYR A 396 1.57 -8.01 -21.03
N ARG A 397 0.94 -8.97 -20.33
CA ARG A 397 1.02 -10.41 -20.66
C ARG A 397 -0.19 -10.95 -21.41
N ALA A 398 -1.36 -10.36 -21.18
CA ALA A 398 -2.62 -10.73 -21.80
C ALA A 398 -3.13 -9.52 -22.58
N VAL A 399 -3.72 -9.76 -23.75
CA VAL A 399 -4.24 -8.69 -24.62
C VAL A 399 -5.77 -8.73 -24.68
N PHE A 400 -6.39 -7.70 -25.25
CA PHE A 400 -7.82 -7.63 -25.45
C PHE A 400 -8.38 -8.88 -26.14
N ASN A 401 -9.45 -9.44 -25.56
CA ASN A 401 -10.08 -10.73 -25.85
C ASN A 401 -9.39 -11.99 -25.28
N ASP A 402 -8.27 -11.86 -24.58
CA ASP A 402 -7.76 -12.98 -23.80
C ASP A 402 -8.66 -13.26 -22.59
N VAL A 403 -8.71 -14.54 -22.19
CA VAL A 403 -9.36 -14.97 -20.95
C VAL A 403 -8.27 -15.27 -19.93
N VAL A 404 -8.19 -14.44 -18.90
CA VAL A 404 -7.30 -14.67 -17.75
C VAL A 404 -8.09 -15.43 -16.69
N GLU A 405 -7.55 -16.52 -16.18
CA GLU A 405 -8.14 -17.28 -15.08
C GLU A 405 -7.10 -17.53 -13.98
N VAL A 406 -7.56 -17.67 -12.74
CA VAL A 406 -6.69 -17.98 -11.60
C VAL A 406 -7.34 -19.01 -10.68
N SER A 407 -6.55 -19.96 -10.21
CA SER A 407 -6.90 -20.88 -9.13
C SER A 407 -5.91 -20.76 -7.98
N MET A 408 -6.36 -21.17 -6.80
CA MET A 408 -5.56 -21.26 -5.59
C MET A 408 -5.23 -22.73 -5.33
N VAL A 409 -3.99 -23.00 -4.92
CA VAL A 409 -3.49 -24.33 -4.59
C VAL A 409 -3.09 -24.34 -3.13
N VAL A 410 -3.72 -25.19 -2.34
CA VAL A 410 -3.42 -25.38 -0.92
C VAL A 410 -2.89 -26.78 -0.71
N ALA A 411 -1.75 -26.90 -0.02
CA ALA A 411 -1.17 -28.18 0.32
C ALA A 411 -0.99 -28.32 1.83
N ASP A 412 -1.36 -29.50 2.33
CA ASP A 412 -0.93 -30.04 3.61
C ASP A 412 0.33 -30.91 3.39
N SER A 413 0.88 -31.50 4.46
CA SER A 413 2.10 -32.31 4.39
C SER A 413 2.01 -33.59 3.53
N ALA A 414 0.80 -34.03 3.17
CA ALA A 414 0.46 -35.26 2.46
C ALA A 414 -0.40 -35.05 1.19
N ASN A 415 -1.26 -34.03 1.12
CA ASN A 415 -2.18 -33.74 0.02
C ASN A 415 -1.96 -32.34 -0.57
N THR A 416 -2.34 -32.18 -1.83
CA THR A 416 -2.38 -30.87 -2.52
C THR A 416 -3.68 -30.77 -3.29
N VAL A 417 -4.45 -29.70 -3.03
CA VAL A 417 -5.76 -29.47 -3.64
C VAL A 417 -5.76 -28.14 -4.37
N GLU A 418 -6.20 -28.15 -5.62
CA GLU A 418 -6.40 -26.96 -6.45
C GLU A 418 -7.89 -26.60 -6.47
N SER A 419 -8.18 -25.31 -6.28
CA SER A 419 -9.53 -24.76 -6.29
C SER A 419 -10.17 -24.74 -7.68
N GLY A 420 -11.46 -24.38 -7.73
CA GLY A 420 -12.07 -23.86 -8.96
C GLY A 420 -11.38 -22.58 -9.45
N ARG A 421 -11.59 -22.23 -10.73
CA ARG A 421 -11.00 -21.04 -11.34
C ARG A 421 -11.93 -19.83 -11.26
N THR A 422 -11.34 -18.66 -11.03
CA THR A 422 -11.97 -17.35 -11.20
C THR A 422 -11.55 -16.79 -12.54
N SER A 423 -12.52 -16.39 -13.37
CA SER A 423 -12.29 -15.87 -14.73
C SER A 423 -12.43 -14.34 -14.74
N ILE A 424 -11.46 -13.68 -15.37
CA ILE A 424 -11.32 -12.23 -15.46
C ILE A 424 -11.35 -11.83 -16.94
N THR A 425 -12.21 -10.87 -17.29
CA THR A 425 -12.35 -10.34 -18.66
C THR A 425 -11.62 -9.01 -18.77
N LEU A 426 -10.73 -8.90 -19.75
CA LEU A 426 -9.99 -7.67 -20.04
C LEU A 426 -10.79 -6.74 -20.95
N SER A 427 -10.66 -5.43 -20.68
CA SER A 427 -11.10 -4.36 -21.58
C SER A 427 -9.99 -4.02 -22.59
N ASP A 428 -10.36 -3.35 -23.68
CA ASP A 428 -9.43 -2.85 -24.70
C ASP A 428 -8.60 -1.71 -24.10
N ALA A 429 -7.28 -1.82 -24.15
CA ALA A 429 -6.37 -0.80 -23.66
C ALA A 429 -6.37 0.40 -24.63
N PRO A 430 -6.34 1.64 -24.13
CA PRO A 430 -6.30 2.81 -25.00
C PRO A 430 -4.97 2.87 -25.78
N ALA A 431 -5.03 3.34 -27.04
CA ALA A 431 -3.85 3.61 -27.83
C ALA A 431 -2.97 4.69 -27.19
N GLN A 432 -1.67 4.46 -27.16
CA GLN A 432 -0.65 5.29 -26.53
C GLN A 432 0.30 5.90 -27.58
N VAL A 433 0.99 6.97 -27.19
CA VAL A 433 2.06 7.57 -28.01
C VAL A 433 3.40 6.98 -27.56
N ALA A 434 4.12 6.35 -28.48
CA ALA A 434 5.45 5.82 -28.27
C ALA A 434 6.50 6.67 -29.00
N PHE A 435 7.71 6.73 -28.43
CA PHE A 435 8.82 7.55 -28.90
C PHE A 435 10.05 6.68 -29.17
N GLU A 436 10.79 6.98 -30.23
CA GLU A 436 12.09 6.35 -30.53
C GLU A 436 13.17 7.42 -30.72
N ASN A 437 14.31 7.24 -30.05
CA ASN A 437 15.51 8.09 -30.17
C ASN A 437 15.27 9.56 -29.77
N VAL A 438 14.47 9.82 -28.73
CA VAL A 438 14.42 11.15 -28.11
C VAL A 438 15.76 11.38 -27.43
N PRO A 439 16.52 12.45 -27.76
CA PRO A 439 17.77 12.76 -27.08
C PRO A 439 17.49 13.26 -25.66
N ASP A 440 18.30 12.82 -24.70
CA ASP A 440 18.16 13.24 -23.29
C ASP A 440 18.52 14.73 -23.13
N SER A 441 19.61 15.17 -23.75
CA SER A 441 20.02 16.58 -23.81
C SER A 441 20.72 16.91 -25.14
N VAL A 442 20.59 18.15 -25.59
CA VAL A 442 21.27 18.70 -26.77
C VAL A 442 21.87 20.08 -26.54
N SER A 443 22.83 20.45 -27.38
CA SER A 443 23.45 21.78 -27.33
C SER A 443 22.61 22.85 -28.03
N PRO A 444 22.79 24.15 -27.70
CA PRO A 444 22.14 25.25 -28.40
C PRO A 444 22.43 25.22 -29.91
N GLY A 445 21.40 25.44 -30.72
CA GLY A 445 21.52 25.45 -32.19
C GLY A 445 21.65 24.06 -32.84
N GLU A 446 21.74 22.98 -32.06
CA GLU A 446 21.81 21.62 -32.57
C GLU A 446 20.51 21.21 -33.27
N TYR A 447 20.63 20.41 -34.33
CA TYR A 447 19.50 19.88 -35.08
C TYR A 447 19.27 18.42 -34.71
N ILE A 448 18.06 18.09 -34.28
CA ILE A 448 17.68 16.75 -33.84
C ILE A 448 16.59 16.15 -34.70
N GLU A 449 16.56 14.81 -34.71
CA GLU A 449 15.46 14.03 -35.24
C GLU A 449 15.12 12.86 -34.31
N PHE A 450 13.84 12.68 -34.00
CA PHE A 450 13.33 11.54 -33.25
C PHE A 450 12.00 11.09 -33.84
N ARG A 451 11.60 9.82 -33.62
CA ARG A 451 10.36 9.28 -34.19
C ARG A 451 9.27 9.18 -33.13
N VAL A 452 8.04 9.45 -33.54
CA VAL A 452 6.84 9.29 -32.73
C VAL A 452 5.82 8.46 -33.49
N MET A 453 5.19 7.53 -32.80
CA MET A 453 4.23 6.57 -33.37
C MET A 453 3.11 6.26 -32.37
N VAL A 454 1.97 5.82 -32.87
CA VAL A 454 0.89 5.28 -32.03
C VAL A 454 1.18 3.81 -31.77
N SER A 455 1.24 3.41 -30.51
CA SER A 455 1.34 2.03 -30.06
C SER A 455 0.07 1.66 -29.31
N ASP A 456 -0.48 0.51 -29.60
CA ASP A 456 -1.65 -0.02 -28.92
C ASP A 456 -1.23 -1.35 -28.27
N PRO A 457 -1.31 -1.49 -26.94
CA PRO A 457 -0.88 -2.71 -26.25
C PRO A 457 -1.57 -3.99 -26.76
N ASP A 458 -2.73 -3.88 -27.39
CA ASP A 458 -3.52 -5.01 -27.92
C ASP A 458 -3.28 -5.28 -29.41
N LEU A 459 -2.98 -4.24 -30.19
CA LEU A 459 -2.77 -4.33 -31.65
C LEU A 459 -1.29 -4.28 -32.06
N GLY A 460 -0.40 -3.96 -31.13
CA GLY A 460 1.05 -3.82 -31.30
C GLY A 460 1.50 -2.42 -31.70
N ASP A 461 2.81 -2.25 -31.84
CA ASP A 461 3.42 -0.97 -32.22
C ASP A 461 3.08 -0.55 -33.67
N ASN A 462 3.12 0.77 -33.93
CA ASN A 462 3.02 1.37 -35.26
C ASN A 462 1.61 1.33 -35.88
N GLN A 463 0.59 1.65 -35.08
CA GLN A 463 -0.80 1.78 -35.54
C GLN A 463 -1.06 3.08 -36.34
N GLY A 464 -0.07 3.98 -36.40
CA GLY A 464 -0.15 5.23 -37.14
C GLY A 464 0.82 6.29 -36.62
N VAL A 465 0.71 7.50 -37.17
CA VAL A 465 1.47 8.68 -36.74
C VAL A 465 0.53 9.58 -35.93
N PRO A 466 0.88 9.95 -34.68
CA PRO A 466 0.06 10.85 -33.90
C PRO A 466 0.13 12.28 -34.47
N THR A 467 -0.87 13.08 -34.15
CA THR A 467 -0.89 14.51 -34.52
C THR A 467 0.02 15.28 -33.57
N LEU A 468 0.95 16.07 -34.11
CA LEU A 468 1.71 17.06 -33.35
C LEU A 468 0.77 18.21 -32.99
N VAL A 469 0.30 18.23 -31.74
CA VAL A 469 -0.63 19.24 -31.22
C VAL A 469 0.13 20.48 -30.78
N SER A 470 1.33 20.29 -30.22
CA SER A 470 2.17 21.37 -29.73
C SER A 470 3.65 21.06 -29.89
N ALA A 471 4.43 22.08 -30.18
CA ALA A 471 5.88 21.94 -30.24
C ALA A 471 6.55 23.30 -30.09
N PRO A 472 7.86 23.33 -29.80
CA PRO A 472 8.62 24.56 -29.85
C PRO A 472 8.66 25.11 -31.28
N SER A 473 8.87 26.41 -31.40
CA SER A 473 8.95 27.08 -32.70
C SER A 473 9.97 26.40 -33.62
N GLY A 474 9.55 26.12 -34.86
CA GLY A 474 10.37 25.46 -35.89
C GLY A 474 10.33 23.93 -35.90
N ALA A 475 9.69 23.28 -34.92
CA ALA A 475 9.52 21.82 -34.93
C ALA A 475 8.46 21.38 -35.97
N THR A 476 8.72 20.26 -36.64
CA THR A 476 7.78 19.69 -37.64
C THR A 476 7.71 18.18 -37.51
N ILE A 477 6.57 17.58 -37.88
CA ILE A 477 6.36 16.14 -38.00
C ILE A 477 6.07 15.77 -39.46
N ASN A 478 6.66 14.68 -39.96
CA ASN A 478 6.39 14.18 -41.32
C ASN A 478 5.41 12.99 -41.35
N GLU A 479 5.08 12.48 -42.54
CA GLU A 479 4.13 11.37 -42.74
C GLU A 479 4.58 10.02 -42.12
N ASP A 480 5.87 9.87 -41.79
CA ASP A 480 6.43 8.69 -41.14
C ASP A 480 6.56 8.87 -39.60
N GLY A 481 6.12 10.01 -39.07
CA GLY A 481 6.24 10.33 -37.65
C GLY A 481 7.63 10.80 -37.22
N LEU A 482 8.50 11.18 -38.16
CA LEU A 482 9.80 11.78 -37.84
C LEU A 482 9.60 13.25 -37.46
N ILE A 483 10.04 13.59 -36.25
CA ILE A 483 10.16 14.95 -35.76
C ILE A 483 11.51 15.52 -36.18
N SER A 484 11.49 16.76 -36.65
CA SER A 484 12.68 17.54 -36.99
C SER A 484 12.61 18.89 -36.29
N TRP A 485 13.63 19.21 -35.50
CA TRP A 485 13.69 20.46 -34.73
C TRP A 485 15.14 20.96 -34.58
N GLN A 486 15.30 22.29 -34.55
CA GLN A 486 16.57 22.93 -34.22
C GLN A 486 16.44 23.64 -32.87
N ALA A 487 17.29 23.28 -31.91
CA ALA A 487 17.30 23.88 -30.59
C ALA A 487 17.58 25.39 -30.67
N PRO A 488 16.88 26.24 -29.89
CA PRO A 488 17.18 27.67 -29.83
C PRO A 488 18.63 27.95 -29.40
N ASN A 489 19.15 29.10 -29.79
CA ASN A 489 20.50 29.53 -29.38
C ASN A 489 20.52 30.23 -28.01
N ASN A 490 19.38 30.76 -27.58
CA ASN A 490 19.25 31.54 -26.35
C ASN A 490 18.26 30.84 -25.42
N GLN A 491 18.66 30.68 -24.17
CA GLN A 491 17.86 30.11 -23.09
C GLN A 491 17.83 31.10 -21.92
N LEU A 492 16.81 31.00 -21.07
CA LEU A 492 16.81 31.70 -19.78
C LEU A 492 17.56 30.92 -18.71
N PHE A 493 17.67 29.61 -18.92
CA PHE A 493 18.27 28.71 -17.96
C PHE A 493 19.42 27.88 -18.55
N LYS A 494 20.41 27.51 -17.73
CA LYS A 494 21.50 26.60 -18.12
C LYS A 494 20.94 25.29 -18.65
N THR A 495 19.88 24.77 -18.03
CA THR A 495 19.09 23.67 -18.57
C THR A 495 17.66 24.11 -18.78
N GLN A 496 17.13 23.98 -20.00
CA GLN A 496 15.74 24.35 -20.31
C GLN A 496 15.03 23.21 -21.05
N LEU A 497 13.84 22.83 -20.59
CA LEU A 497 13.07 21.72 -21.17
C LEU A 497 12.07 22.24 -22.19
N TYR A 498 12.15 21.73 -23.42
CA TYR A 498 11.24 22.10 -24.52
C TYR A 498 10.22 21.01 -24.76
N ALA A 499 8.92 21.37 -24.75
CA ALA A 499 7.82 20.42 -24.75
C ALA A 499 7.28 20.13 -26.16
N PHE A 500 7.06 18.85 -26.46
CA PHE A 500 6.42 18.35 -27.67
C PHE A 500 5.17 17.56 -27.27
N GLY A 501 4.00 17.98 -27.73
CA GLY A 501 2.71 17.38 -27.39
C GLY A 501 2.07 16.70 -28.59
N PHE A 502 1.57 15.49 -28.34
CA PHE A 502 1.05 14.57 -29.34
C PHE A 502 -0.33 14.06 -28.94
N SER A 503 -1.23 13.88 -29.91
CA SER A 503 -2.52 13.23 -29.69
C SER A 503 -2.72 12.14 -30.72
N THR A 504 -3.33 11.02 -30.32
CA THR A 504 -3.69 9.92 -31.23
C THR A 504 -4.76 10.33 -32.25
N GLY A 505 -5.42 11.49 -32.05
CA GLY A 505 -6.43 12.03 -32.97
C GLY A 505 -7.81 11.40 -32.81
N GLU A 506 -8.00 10.53 -31.82
CA GLU A 506 -9.31 10.03 -31.43
C GLU A 506 -10.08 11.08 -30.62
N ASP A 507 -11.41 11.12 -30.77
CA ASP A 507 -12.25 12.08 -30.05
C ASP A 507 -12.11 11.86 -28.53
N GLY A 508 -11.52 12.84 -27.83
CA GLY A 508 -11.25 12.77 -26.39
C GLY A 508 -9.88 12.24 -26.00
N ALA A 509 -8.98 11.98 -26.97
CA ALA A 509 -7.61 11.56 -26.68
C ALA A 509 -6.81 12.65 -25.94
N GLU A 510 -6.15 12.25 -24.86
CA GLU A 510 -5.25 13.14 -24.11
C GLU A 510 -4.01 13.52 -24.94
N VAL A 511 -3.44 14.69 -24.64
CA VAL A 511 -2.19 15.16 -25.25
C VAL A 511 -1.02 14.59 -24.46
N VAL A 512 -0.35 13.59 -25.01
CA VAL A 512 0.90 13.03 -24.46
C VAL A 512 2.05 13.98 -24.74
N LYS A 513 2.80 14.35 -23.70
CA LYS A 513 3.93 15.28 -23.81
C LYS A 513 5.24 14.55 -23.61
N THR A 514 6.24 14.89 -24.42
CA THR A 514 7.65 14.57 -24.16
C THR A 514 8.45 15.87 -24.12
N HIS A 515 9.64 15.84 -23.53
CA HIS A 515 10.52 16.99 -23.46
C HIS A 515 11.90 16.66 -24.03
N VAL A 516 12.52 17.65 -24.64
CA VAL A 516 13.96 17.62 -24.96
C VAL A 516 14.64 18.67 -24.10
N SER A 517 15.68 18.26 -23.37
CA SER A 517 16.52 19.18 -22.61
C SER A 517 17.51 19.90 -23.54
N VAL A 518 17.68 21.20 -23.36
CA VAL A 518 18.76 21.96 -24.00
C VAL A 518 19.66 22.50 -22.89
N THR A 519 20.93 22.10 -22.91
CA THR A 519 21.92 22.50 -21.91
C THR A 519 22.92 23.51 -22.50
N ASN A 520 23.03 24.67 -21.87
CA ASN A 520 23.87 25.81 -22.26
C ASN A 520 24.57 26.42 -21.04
N TYR A 521 25.82 26.02 -20.81
CA TYR A 521 26.61 26.51 -19.66
C TYR A 521 27.01 27.99 -19.77
N GLU A 522 26.85 28.63 -20.94
CA GLU A 522 27.12 30.08 -21.10
C GLU A 522 25.98 30.96 -20.57
N VAL A 523 24.85 30.37 -20.13
CA VAL A 523 23.73 31.13 -19.59
C VAL A 523 24.07 31.66 -18.20
N GLN A 524 24.01 32.98 -18.07
CA GLN A 524 24.26 33.70 -16.82
C GLN A 524 22.96 33.85 -16.01
N GLU A 525 22.57 32.78 -15.34
CA GLU A 525 21.46 32.79 -14.40
C GLU A 525 21.86 33.51 -13.11
N LEU A 526 21.05 34.46 -12.66
CA LEU A 526 21.25 35.07 -11.35
C LEU A 526 20.17 34.60 -10.40
N ALA A 527 20.58 33.85 -9.38
CA ALA A 527 19.77 33.54 -8.22
C ALA A 527 20.44 34.12 -6.97
N ARG A 528 19.64 34.73 -6.10
CA ARG A 528 20.06 35.16 -4.76
C ARG A 528 18.95 34.93 -3.74
N SER A 529 19.34 34.72 -2.50
CA SER A 529 18.45 34.79 -1.33
C SER A 529 18.94 35.86 -0.35
N GLY A 530 18.39 35.84 0.87
CA GLY A 530 19.08 36.41 2.02
C GLY A 530 20.23 35.53 2.48
N ILE A 531 20.98 35.99 3.48
CA ILE A 531 21.95 35.16 4.18
C ILE A 531 21.20 34.40 5.26
N GLU A 532 21.09 33.09 5.06
CA GLU A 532 20.22 32.22 5.83
C GLU A 532 21.03 31.41 6.81
N VAL A 533 20.42 31.09 7.95
CA VAL A 533 21.12 30.43 9.04
C VAL A 533 20.90 28.92 8.95
N PRO A 534 21.96 28.10 9.06
CA PRO A 534 21.83 26.66 9.12
C PRO A 534 20.98 26.18 10.31
N LYS A 535 20.06 25.25 10.07
CA LYS A 535 19.21 24.66 11.11
C LYS A 535 19.72 23.31 11.61
N MET A 536 20.70 22.73 10.93
CA MET A 536 21.38 21.50 11.28
C MET A 536 22.89 21.73 11.39
N ASN A 537 23.60 20.85 12.11
CA ASN A 537 25.05 20.87 12.18
C ASN A 537 25.67 20.34 10.87
N ASN A 538 26.97 20.56 10.66
CA ASN A 538 27.69 20.19 9.42
C ASN A 538 27.03 20.76 8.15
N SER A 539 26.63 22.02 8.24
CA SER A 539 25.92 22.74 7.19
C SER A 539 26.71 23.95 6.67
N MET A 540 27.99 24.08 7.07
CA MET A 540 28.91 25.10 6.59
C MET A 540 30.32 24.56 6.42
N VAL A 541 31.00 25.01 5.35
CA VAL A 541 32.39 24.67 5.03
C VAL A 541 33.10 25.93 4.50
N VAL A 542 34.42 26.04 4.70
CA VAL A 542 35.23 27.16 4.21
C VAL A 542 36.23 26.64 3.17
N GLY A 543 36.28 27.28 1.99
CA GLY A 543 37.18 26.92 0.88
C GLY A 543 36.98 27.80 -0.35
N ASP A 544 37.93 27.75 -1.30
CA ASP A 544 37.91 28.49 -2.58
C ASP A 544 37.05 27.75 -3.61
N PHE A 545 35.73 27.98 -3.58
CA PHE A 545 34.76 27.23 -4.41
C PHE A 545 34.48 27.90 -5.77
N ASP A 546 34.86 29.17 -5.95
CA ASP A 546 34.69 29.90 -7.21
C ASP A 546 36.01 30.15 -7.97
N HIS A 547 37.10 29.59 -7.46
CA HIS A 547 38.43 29.50 -8.06
C HIS A 547 39.08 30.88 -8.27
N ASP A 548 38.73 31.85 -7.42
CA ASP A 548 39.28 33.20 -7.46
C ASP A 548 40.54 33.39 -6.58
N GLY A 549 40.83 32.41 -5.72
CA GLY A 549 41.99 32.36 -4.83
C GLY A 549 41.74 32.89 -3.42
N ASP A 550 40.56 33.43 -3.14
CA ASP A 550 40.05 33.75 -1.82
C ASP A 550 39.05 32.63 -1.39
N ASN A 551 38.90 32.38 -0.09
CA ASN A 551 37.94 31.41 0.44
C ASN A 551 36.53 32.00 0.57
N GLU A 552 35.54 31.19 0.26
CA GLU A 552 34.12 31.37 0.56
C GLU A 552 33.69 30.56 1.78
N VAL A 553 32.58 30.99 2.38
CA VAL A 553 31.78 30.15 3.26
C VAL A 553 30.67 29.49 2.42
N LEU A 554 30.82 28.20 2.15
CA LEU A 554 29.73 27.35 1.68
C LEU A 554 28.74 27.13 2.81
N SER A 555 27.45 27.36 2.55
CA SER A 555 26.40 27.20 3.56
C SER A 555 25.09 26.71 2.95
N THR A 556 24.27 26.10 3.81
CA THR A 556 22.88 25.75 3.52
C THR A 556 21.95 26.27 4.60
N ASP A 557 20.68 26.48 4.25
CA ASP A 557 19.60 26.74 5.22
C ASP A 557 19.05 25.45 5.86
N SER A 558 19.71 24.32 5.60
CA SER A 558 19.29 22.96 5.94
C SER A 558 17.88 22.63 5.43
N ALA A 559 17.54 23.20 4.27
CA ALA A 559 16.29 22.94 3.57
C ALA A 559 16.52 22.79 2.07
N ASN A 560 16.70 23.86 1.31
CA ASN A 560 16.79 23.73 -0.15
C ASN A 560 17.64 24.80 -0.82
N ARG A 561 18.38 25.61 -0.05
CA ARG A 561 19.28 26.63 -0.57
C ARG A 561 20.71 26.23 -0.23
N VAL A 562 21.55 26.17 -1.25
CA VAL A 562 23.00 26.01 -1.13
C VAL A 562 23.63 27.24 -1.76
N PHE A 563 24.49 27.92 -1.01
CA PHE A 563 25.04 29.22 -1.41
C PHE A 563 26.45 29.44 -0.86
N LEU A 564 27.17 30.34 -1.52
CA LEU A 564 28.50 30.80 -1.11
C LEU A 564 28.40 32.23 -0.58
N LEU A 565 29.16 32.50 0.49
CA LEU A 565 29.33 33.84 1.06
C LEU A 565 30.80 34.23 0.99
N SER A 566 31.11 35.37 0.37
CA SER A 566 32.46 35.95 0.42
C SER A 566 32.47 37.16 1.34
N TYR A 567 33.56 37.33 2.09
CA TYR A 567 33.75 38.48 2.97
C TYR A 567 34.28 39.69 2.20
N GLN A 568 33.48 40.74 2.09
CA GLN A 568 33.86 41.93 1.33
C GLN A 568 33.44 43.21 2.05
N ASN A 569 34.36 44.18 2.15
CA ASN A 569 34.11 45.48 2.77
C ASN A 569 33.62 45.43 4.24
N GLY A 570 34.00 44.38 4.99
CA GLY A 570 33.66 44.26 6.41
C GLY A 570 32.38 43.46 6.71
N ILE A 571 31.71 42.93 5.68
CA ILE A 571 30.45 42.19 5.75
C ILE A 571 30.51 40.95 4.84
N TYR A 572 29.69 39.94 5.11
CA TYR A 572 29.47 38.83 4.17
C TYR A 572 28.43 39.20 3.12
N ASN A 573 28.69 38.86 1.87
CA ASN A 573 27.73 38.97 0.77
C ASN A 573 27.57 37.60 0.09
N GLN A 574 26.35 37.28 -0.35
CA GLN A 574 26.11 36.08 -1.14
C GLN A 574 26.63 36.28 -2.58
N THR A 575 27.72 35.61 -2.93
CA THR A 575 28.39 35.68 -4.24
C THR A 575 27.88 34.63 -5.21
N TRP A 576 27.39 33.51 -4.71
CA TRP A 576 26.75 32.47 -5.51
C TRP A 576 25.61 31.78 -4.76
N MET A 577 24.67 31.24 -5.51
CA MET A 577 23.61 30.36 -5.01
C MET A 577 23.17 29.40 -6.11
N TYR A 578 23.01 28.13 -5.77
CA TYR A 578 22.46 27.16 -6.69
C TYR A 578 20.99 27.51 -7.03
N PRO A 579 20.63 27.71 -8.31
CA PRO A 579 19.35 28.32 -8.70
C PRO A 579 18.17 27.35 -8.70
N TYR A 580 18.41 26.05 -8.59
CA TYR A 580 17.37 25.02 -8.74
C TYR A 580 17.22 24.18 -7.49
N LYS A 581 16.10 23.47 -7.41
CA LYS A 581 15.95 22.42 -6.41
C LYS A 581 16.87 21.25 -6.77
N ILE A 582 17.77 20.89 -5.86
CA ILE A 582 18.57 19.66 -5.95
C ILE A 582 17.62 18.50 -5.62
N GLU A 583 17.54 17.51 -6.52
CA GLU A 583 16.76 16.23 -6.47
C GLU A 583 15.42 16.17 -5.74
N HIS A 584 14.35 15.71 -6.43
CA HIS A 584 13.01 15.35 -5.92
C HIS A 584 12.31 16.31 -4.94
N GLY A 585 12.92 17.42 -4.66
CA GLY A 585 12.44 18.42 -3.76
C GLY A 585 12.58 18.16 -2.28
N GLU A 586 13.60 17.43 -1.89
CA GLU A 586 13.87 17.02 -0.52
C GLU A 586 14.63 18.06 0.29
N THR A 587 14.75 17.83 1.60
CA THR A 587 15.55 18.72 2.44
C THR A 587 17.03 18.38 2.36
N VAL A 588 17.87 19.40 2.22
CA VAL A 588 19.33 19.33 2.35
C VAL A 588 19.65 19.16 3.84
N LYS A 589 20.27 18.05 4.19
CA LYS A 589 20.71 17.76 5.56
C LYS A 589 22.07 18.39 5.86
N GLN A 590 23.02 18.25 4.93
CA GLN A 590 24.41 18.70 5.08
C GLN A 590 25.00 19.16 3.76
N VAL A 591 26.05 19.98 3.86
CA VAL A 591 26.95 20.30 2.75
C VAL A 591 28.37 19.95 3.18
N LEU A 592 29.07 19.24 2.31
CA LEU A 592 30.45 18.80 2.49
C LEU A 592 31.27 19.26 1.28
N SER A 593 32.59 19.13 1.35
CA SER A 593 33.47 19.46 0.22
C SER A 593 34.59 18.45 0.06
N THR A 594 34.95 18.15 -1.18
CA THR A 594 36.12 17.35 -1.57
C THR A 594 36.49 17.69 -3.02
N ASP A 595 37.72 17.42 -3.46
CA ASP A 595 38.13 17.57 -4.86
C ASP A 595 37.71 16.30 -5.62
N PHE A 596 36.44 16.23 -6.04
CA PHE A 596 35.83 15.06 -6.66
C PHE A 596 36.29 14.88 -8.11
N ASP A 597 36.55 15.95 -8.86
CA ASP A 597 36.98 15.88 -10.25
C ASP A 597 38.50 16.02 -10.50
N ASN A 598 39.28 16.13 -9.41
CA ASN A 598 40.73 16.18 -9.38
C ASN A 598 41.31 17.42 -10.08
N ASP A 599 40.72 18.60 -9.86
CA ASP A 599 41.15 19.87 -10.44
C ASP A 599 41.95 20.78 -9.48
N ASP A 600 42.26 20.28 -8.28
CA ASP A 600 42.91 20.96 -7.14
C ASP A 600 42.01 22.00 -6.41
N TYR A 601 40.71 22.10 -6.72
CA TYR A 601 39.74 22.94 -6.02
C TYR A 601 38.65 22.10 -5.32
N PRO A 602 38.04 22.62 -4.24
CA PRO A 602 36.96 21.92 -3.55
C PRO A 602 35.64 21.96 -4.34
N ASP A 603 35.07 20.79 -4.59
CA ASP A 603 33.71 20.63 -5.10
C ASP A 603 32.69 20.64 -3.96
N ILE A 604 31.44 20.99 -4.29
CA ILE A 604 30.34 21.03 -3.32
C ILE A 604 29.59 19.69 -3.36
N LEU A 605 29.64 18.95 -2.27
CA LEU A 605 28.81 17.75 -2.06
C LEU A 605 27.56 18.12 -1.24
N VAL A 606 26.39 17.85 -1.79
CA VAL A 606 25.09 18.13 -1.16
C VAL A 606 24.45 16.81 -0.74
N ILE A 607 24.22 16.67 0.57
CA ILE A 607 23.54 15.51 1.17
C ILE A 607 22.08 15.88 1.41
N SER A 608 21.17 15.27 0.67
CA SER A 608 19.72 15.40 0.88
C SER A 608 19.16 14.23 1.70
N GLU A 609 17.87 14.26 2.02
CA GLU A 609 17.18 13.17 2.71
C GLU A 609 17.34 11.81 2.03
N HIS A 610 17.31 11.76 0.70
CA HIS A 610 17.36 10.50 -0.05
C HIS A 610 18.44 10.46 -1.13
N GLY A 611 19.37 11.42 -1.16
CA GLY A 611 20.32 11.52 -2.26
C GLY A 611 21.62 12.22 -1.91
N VAL A 612 22.61 11.99 -2.77
CA VAL A 612 23.90 12.68 -2.73
C VAL A 612 24.19 13.22 -4.12
N SER A 613 24.44 14.52 -4.19
CA SER A 613 24.74 15.24 -5.44
C SER A 613 26.02 16.03 -5.31
N VAL A 614 26.75 16.20 -6.42
CA VAL A 614 27.96 17.02 -6.50
C VAL A 614 27.75 18.20 -7.45
N VAL A 615 28.31 19.36 -7.09
CA VAL A 615 28.47 20.52 -7.98
C VAL A 615 29.97 20.77 -8.08
N THR A 616 30.53 20.51 -9.25
CA THR A 616 31.98 20.59 -9.50
C THR A 616 32.48 22.01 -9.81
N ASP A 617 31.60 22.87 -10.29
CA ASP A 617 31.90 24.28 -10.47
C ASP A 617 30.60 25.06 -10.27
N THR A 618 30.69 26.27 -9.72
CA THR A 618 29.60 27.24 -9.64
C THR A 618 28.91 27.51 -10.99
N ASP A 619 29.62 27.30 -12.10
CA ASP A 619 29.10 27.41 -13.46
C ASP A 619 28.45 26.12 -14.01
N GLU A 620 28.56 24.99 -13.31
CA GLU A 620 27.93 23.72 -13.69
C GLU A 620 26.60 23.46 -12.96
N THR A 621 25.90 22.40 -13.38
CA THR A 621 24.65 21.94 -12.74
C THR A 621 24.92 20.74 -11.86
N ALA A 622 24.19 20.62 -10.74
CA ALA A 622 24.37 19.50 -9.83
C ALA A 622 24.17 18.15 -10.55
N LYS A 623 25.09 17.23 -10.29
CA LYS A 623 25.04 15.85 -10.76
C LYS A 623 24.75 14.93 -9.58
N THR A 624 23.64 14.19 -9.68
CA THR A 624 23.34 13.10 -8.75
C THR A 624 24.41 12.01 -8.84
N LEU A 625 24.96 11.62 -7.70
CA LEU A 625 25.85 10.46 -7.58
C LEU A 625 25.03 9.19 -7.31
N PHE A 626 24.09 9.23 -6.36
CA PHE A 626 23.15 8.14 -6.09
C PHE A 626 21.91 8.63 -5.32
N THR A 627 20.85 7.81 -5.33
CA THR A 627 19.61 8.00 -4.56
C THR A 627 19.26 6.74 -3.77
N THR A 628 18.49 6.86 -2.69
CA THR A 628 18.07 5.74 -1.83
C THR A 628 16.67 5.93 -1.27
N ASP A 629 15.89 4.85 -1.10
CA ASP A 629 14.56 4.93 -0.45
C ASP A 629 14.65 5.20 1.07
N ASN A 630 15.85 5.15 1.66
CA ASN A 630 16.08 5.40 3.08
C ASN A 630 16.42 6.87 3.35
N PHE A 631 16.14 7.32 4.57
CA PHE A 631 16.50 8.66 5.03
C PHE A 631 17.96 8.69 5.48
N ILE A 632 18.76 9.57 4.88
CA ILE A 632 20.11 9.93 5.30
C ILE A 632 20.01 10.94 6.44
N HIS A 633 20.70 10.67 7.55
CA HIS A 633 20.66 11.49 8.77
C HIS A 633 21.92 12.32 8.95
N SER A 634 23.08 11.75 8.62
CA SER A 634 24.38 12.41 8.72
C SER A 634 25.38 11.70 7.82
N ALA A 635 26.36 12.42 7.31
CA ALA A 635 27.45 11.92 6.50
C ALA A 635 28.77 12.62 6.85
N VAL A 636 29.86 11.93 6.59
CA VAL A 636 31.23 12.41 6.80
C VAL A 636 32.13 11.90 5.68
N LEU A 637 33.11 12.70 5.30
CA LEU A 637 34.11 12.38 4.28
C LEU A 637 35.47 12.07 4.91
N GLY A 638 36.23 11.20 4.26
CA GLY A 638 37.65 11.03 4.51
C GLY A 638 38.27 10.00 3.57
N ASP A 639 39.55 10.21 3.25
CA ASP A 639 40.43 9.27 2.54
C ASP A 639 40.62 7.97 3.36
N ILE A 640 39.73 7.00 3.13
CA ILE A 640 39.69 5.75 3.88
C ILE A 640 40.75 4.81 3.32
N ASP A 641 40.94 4.69 2.01
CA ASP A 641 41.89 3.72 1.48
C ASP A 641 43.32 4.27 1.20
N ASN A 642 43.57 5.54 1.56
CA ASN A 642 44.82 6.27 1.38
C ASN A 642 45.24 6.42 -0.09
N ASP A 643 44.27 6.54 -1.01
CA ASP A 643 44.52 6.79 -2.43
C ASP A 643 44.54 8.28 -2.79
N GLY A 644 44.05 9.14 -1.89
CA GLY A 644 44.02 10.59 -2.00
C GLY A 644 42.67 11.17 -2.40
N ASP A 645 41.68 10.34 -2.72
CA ASP A 645 40.28 10.73 -2.91
C ASP A 645 39.49 10.46 -1.61
N ASP A 646 38.46 11.25 -1.28
CA ASP A 646 37.65 11.00 -0.08
C ASP A 646 36.52 9.98 -0.36
N GLU A 647 36.36 9.03 0.56
CA GLU A 647 35.16 8.19 0.65
C GLU A 647 34.06 8.83 1.50
N LEU A 648 32.81 8.47 1.22
CA LEU A 648 31.65 8.90 1.99
C LEU A 648 31.17 7.80 2.93
N ALA A 649 31.16 8.10 4.23
CA ALA A 649 30.41 7.32 5.21
C ALA A 649 29.12 8.05 5.57
N TYR A 650 27.97 7.39 5.44
CA TYR A 650 26.68 7.98 5.80
C TYR A 650 25.81 7.06 6.64
N LEU A 651 25.10 7.68 7.58
CA LEU A 651 24.16 7.10 8.52
C LEU A 651 22.75 7.21 7.95
N TYR A 652 22.02 6.10 7.88
CA TYR A 652 20.69 6.07 7.28
C TYR A 652 19.72 5.13 8.01
N SER A 653 18.42 5.33 7.77
CA SER A 653 17.37 4.41 8.21
C SER A 653 16.10 4.50 7.36
N SER A 654 15.19 3.55 7.52
CA SER A 654 13.89 3.55 6.82
C SER A 654 12.92 4.66 7.28
N ARG A 655 13.31 5.53 8.23
CA ARG A 655 12.44 6.55 8.82
C ARG A 655 13.18 7.88 8.98
N ASP A 656 12.49 8.98 8.68
CA ASP A 656 12.98 10.36 8.88
C ASP A 656 13.18 10.72 10.36
N TYR A 657 12.39 10.12 11.25
CA TYR A 657 12.44 10.40 12.69
C TYR A 657 12.85 9.17 13.50
N GLY A 658 13.86 9.35 14.37
CA GLY A 658 14.33 8.36 15.33
C GLY A 658 15.81 8.04 15.16
N ASP A 659 16.30 7.08 15.93
CA ASP A 659 17.66 6.57 15.78
C ASP A 659 17.84 5.92 14.41
N ALA A 660 18.96 6.24 13.76
CA ALA A 660 19.36 5.49 12.59
C ALA A 660 19.88 4.12 13.02
N ASP A 661 19.81 3.14 12.12
CA ASP A 661 20.15 1.75 12.41
C ASP A 661 21.23 1.18 11.49
N ASN A 662 21.63 1.91 10.45
CA ASN A 662 22.62 1.45 9.47
C ASN A 662 23.61 2.56 9.07
N ILE A 663 24.85 2.15 8.84
CA ILE A 663 25.90 2.97 8.25
C ILE A 663 26.42 2.26 7.02
N VAL A 664 26.71 3.01 5.97
CA VAL A 664 27.38 2.50 4.78
C VAL A 664 28.54 3.42 4.41
N VAL A 665 29.60 2.81 3.90
CA VAL A 665 30.79 3.49 3.40
C VAL A 665 30.91 3.20 1.92
N VAL A 666 31.05 4.24 1.11
CA VAL A 666 31.07 4.16 -0.35
C VAL A 666 32.19 5.02 -0.94
N ASP A 667 32.76 4.53 -2.05
CA ASP A 667 33.54 5.34 -2.98
C ASP A 667 32.56 6.20 -3.79
N LEU A 668 32.78 7.52 -3.84
CA LEU A 668 31.93 8.48 -4.56
C LEU A 668 31.88 8.22 -6.08
N ASN A 669 32.92 7.61 -6.66
CA ASN A 669 32.97 7.21 -8.06
C ASN A 669 32.22 5.90 -8.34
N SER A 670 31.98 5.08 -7.31
CA SER A 670 31.34 3.77 -7.41
C SER A 670 30.34 3.49 -6.27
N PRO A 671 29.33 4.35 -6.03
CA PRO A 671 28.50 4.29 -4.83
C PRO A 671 27.60 3.05 -4.76
N GLU A 672 27.34 2.41 -5.89
CA GLU A 672 26.56 1.17 -6.02
C GLU A 672 27.26 -0.05 -5.38
N THR A 673 28.55 0.05 -5.08
CA THR A 673 29.34 -1.02 -4.45
C THR A 673 29.89 -0.56 -3.10
N PRO A 674 29.15 -0.80 -2.00
CA PRO A 674 29.61 -0.46 -0.66
C PRO A 674 30.98 -1.07 -0.34
N LEU A 675 31.87 -0.26 0.21
CA LEU A 675 33.13 -0.70 0.80
C LEU A 675 32.85 -1.40 2.13
N PHE A 676 31.99 -0.79 2.95
CA PHE A 676 31.56 -1.35 4.23
C PHE A 676 30.08 -1.11 4.50
N THR A 677 29.49 -1.96 5.34
CA THR A 677 28.13 -1.78 5.87
C THR A 677 28.11 -2.24 7.32
N PHE A 678 27.58 -1.39 8.20
CA PHE A 678 27.54 -1.63 9.64
C PHE A 678 26.12 -1.44 10.17
N THR A 679 25.76 -2.20 11.21
CA THR A 679 24.58 -1.94 12.02
C THR A 679 24.94 -0.95 13.13
N ALA A 680 24.13 0.08 13.30
CA ALA A 680 24.42 1.21 14.16
C ALA A 680 23.20 1.62 15.01
N GLU A 681 22.63 0.67 15.77
CA GLU A 681 21.49 0.95 16.66
C GLU A 681 21.77 2.13 17.61
N ASP A 682 20.75 2.96 17.86
CA ASP A 682 20.80 4.12 18.76
C ASP A 682 21.87 5.17 18.37
N THR A 683 22.15 5.32 17.07
CA THR A 683 23.16 6.27 16.55
C THR A 683 22.51 7.52 15.94
N TYR A 684 23.03 8.69 16.30
CA TYR A 684 22.63 10.01 15.80
C TYR A 684 23.71 10.68 14.96
N GLU A 685 24.98 10.50 15.34
CA GLU A 685 26.12 11.09 14.65
C GLU A 685 27.27 10.08 14.54
N ILE A 686 28.06 10.27 13.48
CA ILE A 686 29.25 9.49 13.15
C ILE A 686 30.42 10.46 12.93
N ALA A 687 31.64 9.99 13.21
CA ALA A 687 32.87 10.72 12.94
C ALA A 687 33.94 9.77 12.40
N LEU A 688 34.89 10.33 11.64
CA LEU A 688 36.09 9.66 11.16
C LEU A 688 37.32 10.28 11.83
N GLY A 689 38.30 9.45 12.17
CA GLY A 689 39.59 9.90 12.70
C GLY A 689 40.49 8.74 13.08
N ASN A 690 41.77 9.01 13.29
CA ASN A 690 42.76 7.99 13.64
C ASN A 690 42.89 7.91 15.16
N VAL A 691 42.19 6.95 15.76
CA VAL A 691 42.09 6.81 17.22
C VAL A 691 43.05 5.76 17.78
N ASP A 692 43.91 5.19 16.94
CA ASP A 692 44.95 4.26 17.35
C ASP A 692 46.37 4.65 16.87
N SER A 693 47.22 3.67 16.54
CA SER A 693 48.63 3.91 16.21
C SER A 693 49.01 3.54 14.78
N ASP A 694 48.07 2.99 14.00
CA ASP A 694 48.30 2.85 12.57
C ASP A 694 47.88 4.12 11.82
N ALA A 695 47.85 4.08 10.49
CA ALA A 695 47.58 5.27 9.68
C ALA A 695 46.14 5.28 9.14
N GLN A 696 45.39 4.20 9.39
CA GLN A 696 44.04 4.01 8.89
C GLN A 696 43.07 4.87 9.68
N LEU A 697 41.97 5.29 9.04
CA LEU A 697 40.88 5.96 9.73
C LEU A 697 39.93 4.94 10.37
N GLU A 698 39.43 5.26 11.56
CA GLU A 698 38.34 4.55 12.20
C GLU A 698 37.02 5.29 12.04
N LEU A 699 35.93 4.53 11.92
CA LEU A 699 34.57 5.04 12.06
C LEU A 699 34.13 4.95 13.53
N VAL A 700 33.74 6.08 14.09
CA VAL A 700 33.31 6.21 15.49
C VAL A 700 31.85 6.63 15.56
N THR A 701 31.03 5.95 16.36
CA THR A 701 29.62 6.28 16.57
C THR A 701 29.38 6.83 17.98
N ASN A 702 28.43 7.76 18.15
CA ASN A 702 28.04 8.22 19.48
C ASN A 702 27.53 7.07 20.38
N SER A 703 26.93 6.03 19.78
CA SER A 703 26.45 4.80 20.44
C SER A 703 27.55 3.90 21.00
N GLY A 704 28.82 4.21 20.77
CA GLY A 704 29.96 3.58 21.43
C GLY A 704 30.68 2.51 20.61
N LEU A 705 30.54 2.52 19.29
CA LEU A 705 31.23 1.61 18.37
C LEU A 705 32.44 2.31 17.73
N VAL A 706 33.50 1.54 17.50
CA VAL A 706 34.71 1.96 16.77
C VAL A 706 35.05 0.86 15.77
N TYR A 707 34.98 1.16 14.47
CA TYR A 707 35.30 0.25 13.38
C TYR A 707 36.57 0.66 12.67
N ASP A 708 37.45 -0.31 12.43
CA ASP A 708 38.64 -0.18 11.60
C ASP A 708 38.24 -0.20 10.12
N LEU A 709 38.57 0.84 9.35
CA LEU A 709 38.15 0.95 7.94
C LEU A 709 39.15 0.35 6.93
N ASP A 710 40.17 -0.40 7.37
CA ASP A 710 40.93 -1.32 6.50
C ASP A 710 40.29 -2.71 6.51
N SER A 711 39.93 -3.20 7.69
CA SER A 711 39.42 -4.57 7.89
C SER A 711 37.90 -4.68 8.04
N GLY A 712 37.22 -3.59 8.40
CA GLY A 712 35.79 -3.57 8.77
C GLY A 712 35.50 -4.18 10.15
N GLU A 713 36.53 -4.52 10.93
CA GLU A 713 36.35 -5.16 12.24
C GLU A 713 36.06 -4.13 13.34
N ASN A 714 35.17 -4.49 14.27
CA ASN A 714 34.90 -3.67 15.45
C ASN A 714 36.08 -3.74 16.43
N GLN A 715 36.81 -2.64 16.60
CA GLN A 715 37.92 -2.54 17.53
C GLN A 715 37.44 -2.29 18.97
N TRP A 716 36.35 -1.54 19.18
CA TRP A 716 35.84 -1.25 20.52
C TRP A 716 34.31 -1.05 20.53
N PHE A 717 33.66 -1.72 21.49
CA PHE A 717 32.28 -1.44 21.88
C PHE A 717 32.19 -1.03 23.34
N LEU A 718 31.60 0.14 23.59
CA LEU A 718 31.25 0.64 24.90
C LEU A 718 29.72 0.70 25.04
N ASN A 719 29.13 -0.26 25.76
CA ASN A 719 27.67 -0.39 25.89
C ASN A 719 26.94 0.86 26.46
N SER A 720 27.62 1.78 27.13
CA SER A 720 27.00 3.02 27.61
C SER A 720 26.92 4.12 26.54
N GLY A 721 27.53 3.92 25.38
CA GLY A 721 27.81 4.97 24.40
C GLY A 721 28.97 5.88 24.82
N PHE A 722 29.47 6.65 23.85
CA PHE A 722 30.38 7.77 24.10
C PHE A 722 29.62 9.06 24.46
N GLY A 723 28.39 9.20 23.99
CA GLY A 723 27.46 10.28 24.31
C GLY A 723 26.09 10.00 23.70
N SER A 724 25.05 10.70 24.15
CA SER A 724 23.69 10.46 23.64
C SER A 724 23.38 11.12 22.30
N HIS A 725 24.13 12.14 21.85
CA HIS A 725 23.77 12.89 20.64
C HIS A 725 24.96 13.22 19.75
N HIS A 726 26.03 13.79 20.31
CA HIS A 726 27.11 14.32 19.48
C HIS A 726 28.42 13.55 19.62
N ILE A 727 29.20 13.55 18.54
CA ILE A 727 30.53 12.93 18.49
C ILE A 727 31.53 13.77 17.70
N ALA A 728 32.76 13.88 18.20
CA ALA A 728 33.90 14.45 17.49
C ALA A 728 35.17 13.63 17.79
N VAL A 729 36.11 13.64 16.86
CA VAL A 729 37.39 12.94 16.97
C VAL A 729 38.52 13.91 16.62
N ALA A 730 39.50 14.07 17.52
CA ALA A 730 40.69 14.89 17.29
C ALA A 730 41.77 14.71 18.38
N ASP A 731 43.03 14.91 18.02
CA ASP A 731 44.19 14.99 18.92
C ASP A 731 44.17 16.27 19.78
N ILE A 732 43.26 16.32 20.75
CA ILE A 732 43.09 17.49 21.64
C ILE A 732 44.12 17.55 22.77
N ASN A 733 45.02 16.57 22.86
CA ASN A 733 46.09 16.49 23.85
C ASN A 733 47.49 16.75 23.24
N GLY A 734 47.64 16.60 21.92
CA GLY A 734 48.86 16.83 21.15
C GLY A 734 49.85 15.65 21.14
N ASP A 735 49.38 14.40 21.28
CA ASP A 735 50.24 13.21 21.28
C ASP A 735 50.30 12.46 19.95
N GLY A 736 49.53 12.91 18.95
CA GLY A 736 49.48 12.36 17.60
C GLY A 736 48.47 11.23 17.41
N ILE A 737 47.61 10.96 18.39
CA ILE A 737 46.47 10.03 18.31
C ILE A 737 45.20 10.80 18.63
N ASP A 738 44.13 10.60 17.88
CA ASP A 738 42.89 11.30 18.15
C ASP A 738 42.17 10.76 19.39
N GLU A 739 41.66 11.67 20.21
CA GLU A 739 40.70 11.33 21.27
C GLU A 739 39.28 11.27 20.71
N ILE A 740 38.48 10.35 21.25
CA ILE A 740 37.03 10.32 21.03
C ILE A 740 36.35 11.24 22.04
N VAL A 741 35.62 12.23 21.56
CA VAL A 741 34.80 13.12 22.38
C VAL A 741 33.32 12.88 22.07
N GLY A 742 32.57 12.45 23.08
CA GLY A 742 31.11 12.33 22.98
C GLY A 742 30.42 13.33 23.89
N ALA A 743 29.26 13.83 23.48
CA ALA A 743 28.47 14.74 24.31
C ALA A 743 27.00 14.32 24.40
N ASP A 744 26.45 14.53 25.58
CA ASP A 744 25.01 14.54 25.79
C ASP A 744 24.44 15.92 25.42
N SER A 745 23.26 15.96 24.80
CA SER A 745 22.50 17.22 24.65
C SER A 745 22.24 17.89 25.99
N TRP A 746 22.03 17.11 27.06
CA TRP A 746 21.64 17.59 28.38
C TRP A 746 22.41 16.94 29.54
N SER A 747 23.75 17.00 29.59
CA SER A 747 24.47 16.49 30.77
C SER A 747 25.97 16.82 30.79
N TYR A 748 26.77 16.04 30.07
CA TYR A 748 28.22 16.02 30.17
C TYR A 748 28.83 15.86 28.78
N ILE A 749 30.06 16.32 28.68
CA ILE A 749 30.99 16.00 27.61
C ILE A 749 31.98 15.00 28.18
N TYR A 750 32.24 13.93 27.43
CA TYR A 750 33.09 12.82 27.80
C TYR A 750 34.26 12.73 26.82
N VAL A 751 35.44 12.41 27.34
CA VAL A 751 36.65 12.21 26.52
C VAL A 751 37.19 10.82 26.78
N TYR A 752 37.48 10.08 25.72
CA TYR A 752 37.94 8.70 25.74
C TYR A 752 39.21 8.52 24.94
N SER A 753 40.03 7.55 25.35
CA SER A 753 41.11 7.00 24.53
C SER A 753 40.66 5.65 24.00
N ALA A 754 40.64 5.49 22.67
CA ALA A 754 40.34 4.20 22.04
C ALA A 754 41.51 3.21 22.24
N GLN A 755 42.75 3.70 22.27
CA GLN A 755 43.93 2.89 22.60
C GLN A 755 43.82 2.23 23.99
N ASP A 756 43.45 3.01 25.02
CA ASP A 756 43.28 2.51 26.39
C ASP A 756 41.89 1.87 26.63
N LYS A 757 40.94 2.04 25.71
CA LYS A 757 39.53 1.65 25.81
C LYS A 757 38.90 2.12 27.11
N SER A 758 39.18 3.37 27.48
CA SER A 758 38.77 3.93 28.76
C SER A 758 38.48 5.43 28.68
N GLN A 759 37.59 5.88 29.56
CA GLN A 759 37.28 7.30 29.71
C GLN A 759 38.43 8.03 30.42
N ILE A 760 38.93 9.10 29.81
CA ILE A 760 39.97 9.97 30.36
C ILE A 760 39.37 10.94 31.38
N THR A 761 38.30 11.64 30.99
CA THR A 761 37.63 12.67 31.81
C THR A 761 36.18 12.88 31.38
N SER A 762 35.40 13.60 32.18
CA SER A 762 34.16 14.25 31.74
C SER A 762 34.01 15.61 32.40
N VAL A 763 33.28 16.51 31.74
CA VAL A 763 32.91 17.83 32.25
C VAL A 763 31.42 18.03 32.11
N GLU A 764 30.79 18.63 33.11
CA GLU A 764 29.35 18.95 33.06
C GLU A 764 29.14 20.08 32.04
N ASN A 765 28.26 19.85 31.06
CA ASN A 765 27.73 20.88 30.18
C ASN A 765 26.22 20.71 30.07
N PHE A 766 25.48 21.69 30.57
CA PHE A 766 24.04 21.54 30.78
C PHE A 766 23.25 21.38 29.48
N ASN A 767 23.68 22.01 28.38
CA ASN A 767 22.93 22.11 27.14
C ASN A 767 23.86 22.17 25.92
N THR A 768 24.38 21.04 25.45
CA THR A 768 25.25 21.00 24.25
C THR A 768 24.39 21.04 22.98
N CYS A 769 24.75 21.89 22.01
CA CYS A 769 24.08 21.99 20.70
C CYS A 769 24.88 21.35 19.58
N ASP A 770 26.20 21.51 19.68
CA ASP A 770 27.15 21.09 18.67
C ASP A 770 28.53 20.96 19.31
N ILE A 771 29.32 20.01 18.80
CA ILE A 771 30.74 19.89 19.10
C ILE A 771 31.50 19.69 17.80
N SER A 772 32.61 20.40 17.66
CA SER A 772 33.55 20.19 16.57
C SER A 772 34.97 20.29 17.11
N ALA A 773 35.96 19.93 16.31
CA ALA A 773 37.35 20.04 16.72
C ALA A 773 38.20 20.58 15.57
N GLY A 774 39.21 21.37 15.92
CA GLY A 774 40.06 21.99 14.91
C GLY A 774 41.20 22.78 15.51
N LYS A 775 42.15 23.16 14.66
CA LYS A 775 43.29 24.01 15.05
C LYS A 775 42.88 25.48 14.99
N LEU A 776 42.98 26.18 16.12
CA LEU A 776 42.70 27.62 16.18
C LEU A 776 43.68 28.45 15.32
N THR A 777 44.89 27.95 15.14
CA THR A 777 45.97 28.50 14.31
C THR A 777 46.85 27.37 13.79
N ASP A 778 47.59 27.58 12.70
CA ASP A 778 48.52 26.57 12.14
C ASP A 778 49.49 25.96 13.17
N ASP A 779 49.95 26.76 14.13
CA ASP A 779 50.94 26.38 15.14
C ASP A 779 50.32 25.79 16.43
N SER A 780 48.99 25.68 16.52
CA SER A 780 48.31 25.13 17.70
C SER A 780 47.92 23.67 17.51
N ASP A 781 48.01 22.88 18.58
CA ASP A 781 47.33 21.58 18.63
C ASP A 781 45.80 21.80 18.55
N PRO A 782 45.04 20.85 17.98
CA PRO A 782 43.58 20.91 17.94
C PRO A 782 42.94 21.18 19.32
N VAL A 783 41.81 21.86 19.31
CA VAL A 783 40.95 22.07 20.48
C VAL A 783 39.55 21.56 20.18
N LEU A 784 38.83 21.19 21.23
CA LEU A 784 37.40 20.92 21.16
C LEU A 784 36.64 22.25 21.20
N LEU A 785 35.78 22.48 20.23
CA LEU A 785 34.78 23.53 20.22
C LEU A 785 33.46 22.97 20.73
N VAL A 786 32.80 23.70 21.62
CA VAL A 786 31.54 23.30 22.25
C VAL A 786 30.59 24.47 22.21
N GLY A 787 29.44 24.26 21.59
CA GLY A 787 28.37 25.24 21.52
C GLY A 787 27.24 24.93 22.48
N ASP A 788 26.78 25.93 23.23
CA ASP A 788 25.61 25.81 24.09
C ASP A 788 24.30 25.92 23.27
N CYS A 789 23.26 25.15 23.61
CA CYS A 789 22.02 25.01 22.82
C CYS A 789 20.95 26.09 23.09
N GLN A 790 21.02 26.75 24.25
CA GLN A 790 20.07 27.80 24.64
C GLN A 790 20.76 29.17 24.62
N TRP A 791 20.69 29.94 25.72
CA TRP A 791 21.60 31.07 25.94
C TRP A 791 22.86 30.59 26.65
N GLY A 792 24.00 31.26 26.45
CA GLY A 792 25.30 30.75 26.89
C GLY A 792 26.45 31.20 26.01
N ASN A 793 27.40 30.31 25.79
CA ASN A 793 28.64 30.62 25.10
C ASN A 793 29.05 29.53 24.11
N VAL A 794 29.94 29.89 23.20
CA VAL A 794 30.80 28.94 22.51
C VAL A 794 32.12 28.85 23.28
N HIS A 795 32.56 27.63 23.57
CA HIS A 795 33.75 27.33 24.36
C HIS A 795 34.78 26.62 23.52
N ALA A 796 36.05 27.02 23.62
CA ALA A 796 37.18 26.22 23.14
C ALA A 796 37.85 25.55 24.34
N MET A 797 38.13 24.26 24.25
CA MET A 797 38.67 23.46 25.36
C MET A 797 39.80 22.56 24.89
N LYS A 798 40.80 22.36 25.75
CA LYS A 798 41.96 21.49 25.50
C LYS A 798 42.10 20.44 26.59
N LEU A 799 42.54 19.24 26.22
CA LEU A 799 42.87 18.19 27.17
C LEU A 799 44.29 18.42 27.70
N SER A 800 44.42 18.62 29.00
CA SER A 800 45.73 18.86 29.64
C SER A 800 45.80 18.16 30.98
N SER A 801 46.79 17.27 31.13
CA SER A 801 46.92 16.42 32.33
C SER A 801 45.65 15.61 32.64
N ASN A 802 45.04 15.02 31.61
CA ASN A 802 43.80 14.23 31.68
C ASN A 802 42.62 15.02 32.27
N THR A 803 42.54 16.32 32.00
CA THR A 803 41.41 17.18 32.37
C THR A 803 41.13 18.15 31.24
N LEU A 804 39.86 18.31 30.90
CA LEU A 804 39.42 19.25 29.88
C LEU A 804 39.41 20.67 30.50
N THR A 805 40.14 21.60 29.87
CA THR A 805 40.32 22.98 30.37
C THR A 805 39.94 23.99 29.30
N SER A 806 39.21 25.04 29.67
CA SER A 806 38.83 26.11 28.74
C SER A 806 40.06 26.91 28.30
N VAL A 807 40.18 27.07 26.99
CA VAL A 807 41.10 27.99 26.30
C VAL A 807 40.46 29.38 26.28
N PHE A 808 39.22 29.47 25.77
CA PHE A 808 38.39 30.66 25.83
C PHE A 808 36.90 30.31 25.88
N SER A 809 36.08 31.34 26.08
CA SER A 809 34.63 31.30 25.95
C SER A 809 34.16 32.63 25.37
N VAL A 810 33.23 32.61 24.41
CA VAL A 810 32.68 33.79 23.72
C VAL A 810 31.16 33.75 23.75
N ASP A 811 30.52 34.92 23.85
CA ASP A 811 29.05 35.03 23.82
C ASP A 811 28.52 34.49 22.49
N MET A 812 27.53 33.60 22.52
CA MET A 812 26.97 33.04 21.29
C MET A 812 25.96 33.99 20.61
N VAL A 813 25.75 35.19 21.19
CA VAL A 813 24.87 36.27 20.76
C VAL A 813 23.39 36.02 21.06
N ASP A 814 22.82 34.91 20.60
CA ASP A 814 21.42 34.57 20.86
C ASP A 814 21.26 33.10 21.26
N HIS A 815 20.13 32.48 20.91
CA HIS A 815 19.75 31.15 21.34
C HIS A 815 20.20 30.08 20.33
N GLY A 816 21.11 29.19 20.74
CA GLY A 816 21.62 28.08 19.92
C GLY A 816 22.92 28.40 19.18
N SER A 817 23.64 27.35 18.82
CA SER A 817 24.95 27.41 18.15
C SER A 817 25.06 26.25 17.14
N THR A 818 24.41 26.40 15.99
CA THR A 818 24.37 25.37 14.94
C THR A 818 25.58 25.46 14.02
N SER A 819 26.10 24.30 13.60
CA SER A 819 27.18 24.16 12.62
C SER A 819 28.43 24.99 12.96
N LEU A 820 29.10 24.67 14.06
CA LEU A 820 30.36 25.30 14.48
C LEU A 820 31.49 25.02 13.47
N THR A 821 31.80 26.01 12.64
CA THR A 821 32.79 25.89 11.56
C THR A 821 33.99 26.79 11.82
N LEU A 822 35.20 26.27 11.60
CA LEU A 822 36.47 26.96 11.80
C LEU A 822 37.25 26.99 10.48
N GLY A 823 37.67 28.17 10.02
CA GLY A 823 38.46 28.34 8.78
C GLY A 823 38.72 29.82 8.46
N ASP A 824 39.68 30.10 7.58
CA ASP A 824 40.00 31.47 7.11
C ASP A 824 38.90 31.96 6.16
N ALA A 825 37.83 32.48 6.73
CA ALA A 825 36.61 32.85 6.02
C ALA A 825 36.61 34.31 5.55
N ASP A 826 37.55 35.11 6.07
CA ASP A 826 37.70 36.52 5.75
C ASP A 826 38.97 36.87 4.97
N ASN A 827 39.77 35.85 4.65
CA ASN A 827 40.96 35.89 3.79
C ASN A 827 42.11 36.75 4.34
N ASP A 828 42.26 36.78 5.67
CA ASP A 828 43.37 37.47 6.35
C ASP A 828 44.54 36.54 6.72
N GLY A 829 44.40 35.24 6.47
CA GLY A 829 45.38 34.20 6.78
C GLY A 829 45.27 33.63 8.20
N LEU A 830 44.21 33.97 8.94
CA LEU A 830 43.88 33.43 10.25
C LEU A 830 42.47 32.80 10.21
N ASN A 831 42.20 31.87 11.13
CA ASN A 831 40.89 31.24 11.18
C ASN A 831 39.84 32.14 11.86
N GLU A 832 38.64 32.17 11.29
CA GLU A 832 37.40 32.58 11.93
C GLU A 832 36.65 31.39 12.53
N LEU A 833 35.84 31.67 13.55
CA LEU A 833 34.81 30.75 14.03
C LEU A 833 33.43 31.27 13.61
N LEU A 834 32.66 30.42 12.93
CA LEU A 834 31.31 30.72 12.44
C LEU A 834 30.28 29.79 13.09
N TRP A 835 29.09 30.33 13.38
CA TRP A 835 27.95 29.55 13.85
C TRP A 835 26.62 30.24 13.56
N GLY A 836 25.57 29.42 13.43
CA GLY A 836 24.19 29.89 13.43
C GLY A 836 23.64 30.05 14.85
N THR A 837 22.86 31.10 15.08
CA THR A 837 22.11 31.31 16.34
C THR A 837 20.69 31.80 16.04
N GLY A 838 19.79 31.72 17.02
CA GLY A 838 18.38 32.09 16.91
C GLY A 838 17.44 30.93 16.57
N THR A 839 17.95 29.90 15.87
CA THR A 839 17.18 28.85 15.18
C THR A 839 16.33 27.95 16.07
N SER A 840 16.67 27.84 17.35
CA SER A 840 15.93 27.04 18.34
C SER A 840 15.00 27.88 19.22
N SER A 841 14.84 29.16 18.89
CA SER A 841 13.89 30.08 19.51
C SER A 841 12.83 30.53 18.52
N SER A 842 11.90 31.36 18.98
CA SER A 842 11.02 32.05 18.06
C SER A 842 11.60 33.37 17.58
N GLY A 843 12.76 33.84 18.08
CA GLY A 843 13.35 35.14 17.75
C GLY A 843 14.05 35.15 16.40
N GLU A 844 14.93 36.13 16.20
CA GLU A 844 15.68 36.31 14.96
C GLU A 844 16.82 35.30 14.81
N ASP A 845 16.97 34.76 13.60
CA ASP A 845 18.08 33.94 13.16
C ASP A 845 19.27 34.81 12.68
N LEU A 846 20.47 34.56 13.23
CA LEU A 846 21.71 35.26 12.87
C LEU A 846 22.84 34.28 12.51
N LEU A 847 23.61 34.62 11.47
CA LEU A 847 24.93 34.01 11.23
C LEU A 847 25.99 34.86 11.92
N VAL A 848 26.76 34.26 12.82
CA VAL A 848 27.76 34.96 13.63
C VAL A 848 29.16 34.51 13.23
N THR A 849 30.08 35.47 13.18
CA THR A 849 31.50 35.24 12.91
C THR A 849 32.34 35.87 14.02
N ALA A 850 33.41 35.19 14.43
CA ALA A 850 34.37 35.70 15.40
C ALA A 850 35.81 35.52 14.90
N ASP A 851 36.63 36.56 15.09
CA ASP A 851 38.10 36.47 14.98
C ASP A 851 38.63 35.50 16.02
N VAL A 852 39.44 34.52 15.61
CA VAL A 852 40.06 33.56 16.53
C VAL A 852 41.55 33.80 16.62
N THR A 853 42.07 33.64 17.84
CA THR A 853 43.50 33.51 18.11
C THR A 853 43.71 32.24 18.92
N ALA A 854 44.97 31.84 19.10
CA ALA A 854 45.33 30.69 19.93
C ALA A 854 44.81 30.73 21.40
N THR A 855 44.28 31.87 21.88
CA THR A 855 43.81 32.02 23.28
C THR A 855 42.51 32.80 23.48
N SER A 856 41.87 33.30 22.41
CA SER A 856 40.63 34.08 22.54
C SER A 856 39.86 34.16 21.22
N ALA A 857 38.55 34.34 21.30
CA ALA A 857 37.68 34.69 20.18
C ALA A 857 36.99 36.06 20.41
N THR A 858 36.77 36.84 19.34
CA THR A 858 36.09 38.14 19.39
C THR A 858 35.07 38.28 18.25
N ILE A 859 33.82 38.57 18.59
CA ILE A 859 32.72 38.66 17.61
C ILE A 859 32.89 39.84 16.66
N LYS A 860 32.79 39.58 15.35
CA LYS A 860 32.74 40.58 14.28
C LYS A 860 31.31 41.08 14.10
N THR A 861 30.85 42.00 14.96
CA THR A 861 29.45 42.49 14.95
C THR A 861 29.00 43.10 13.62
N THR A 862 29.91 43.61 12.78
CA THR A 862 29.55 44.14 11.45
C THR A 862 29.32 43.05 10.42
N ALA A 863 29.88 41.86 10.64
CA ALA A 863 29.74 40.69 9.78
C ALA A 863 28.53 39.82 10.14
N THR A 864 27.79 40.16 11.20
CA THR A 864 26.57 39.47 11.60
C THR A 864 25.42 39.84 10.65
N THR A 865 24.76 38.85 10.08
CA THR A 865 23.74 39.03 9.04
C THR A 865 22.35 38.66 9.55
N HIS A 866 21.35 39.42 9.11
CA HIS A 866 19.94 39.23 9.44
C HIS A 866 19.22 38.45 8.33
N GLN A 867 18.31 37.55 8.70
CA GLN A 867 17.52 36.75 7.76
C GLN A 867 16.54 37.60 6.93
N LEU A 868 16.38 37.25 5.65
CA LEU A 868 15.36 37.82 4.75
C LEU A 868 14.29 36.75 4.45
N ASP A 869 13.10 36.88 5.02
CA ASP A 869 12.16 35.74 5.10
C ASP A 869 11.45 35.40 3.78
N SER A 870 11.22 36.41 2.94
CA SER A 870 10.63 36.22 1.61
C SER A 870 10.78 37.42 0.68
N PHE A 871 10.52 37.20 -0.61
CA PHE A 871 10.81 38.16 -1.67
C PHE A 871 9.62 38.35 -2.61
N ASN A 872 9.48 39.55 -3.16
CA ASN A 872 8.60 39.88 -4.28
C ASN A 872 9.36 40.81 -5.22
N ALA A 873 9.43 40.48 -6.51
CA ALA A 873 10.12 41.34 -7.47
C ALA A 873 9.26 42.56 -7.82
N ALA A 874 9.85 43.76 -7.76
CA ALA A 874 9.19 45.01 -8.07
C ALA A 874 9.51 45.55 -9.47
N GLY A 875 10.49 44.95 -10.16
CA GLY A 875 10.95 45.33 -11.50
C GLY A 875 12.32 46.01 -11.49
N TRP A 876 12.65 46.71 -12.57
CA TRP A 876 13.94 47.36 -12.77
C TRP A 876 13.82 48.87 -12.63
N ALA A 877 14.83 49.49 -12.00
CA ALA A 877 14.91 50.94 -11.91
C ALA A 877 16.35 51.43 -11.89
N ASP A 878 16.61 52.59 -12.49
CA ASP A 878 17.89 53.27 -12.41
C ASP A 878 18.06 53.92 -11.03
N LEU A 879 19.11 53.60 -10.26
CA LEU A 879 19.38 54.32 -9.01
C LEU A 879 19.73 55.79 -9.27
N TYR A 880 20.49 55.98 -10.34
CA TYR A 880 20.81 57.22 -11.03
C TYR A 880 20.81 56.92 -12.53
N PRO A 881 20.70 57.93 -13.42
CA PRO A 881 20.67 57.69 -14.86
C PRO A 881 21.84 56.81 -15.35
N GLY A 882 21.52 55.61 -15.86
CA GLY A 882 22.47 54.61 -16.34
C GLY A 882 23.04 53.64 -15.30
N ASP A 883 22.46 53.59 -14.10
CA ASP A 883 22.82 52.69 -13.01
C ASP A 883 21.64 51.77 -12.65
N GLU A 884 21.27 50.89 -13.59
CA GLU A 884 20.11 50.02 -13.46
C GLU A 884 20.28 49.01 -12.32
N ARG A 885 19.22 48.81 -11.55
CA ARG A 885 19.13 47.83 -10.47
C ARG A 885 17.88 47.00 -10.63
N ALA A 886 17.99 45.72 -10.28
CA ALA A 886 16.83 44.91 -9.96
C ALA A 886 16.35 45.26 -8.55
N VAL A 887 15.05 45.46 -8.39
CA VAL A 887 14.45 45.90 -7.13
C VAL A 887 13.53 44.82 -6.60
N PHE A 888 13.75 44.41 -5.35
CA PHE A 888 12.93 43.43 -4.65
C PHE A 888 12.37 44.05 -3.37
N PHE A 889 11.10 43.76 -3.09
CA PHE A 889 10.49 44.03 -1.81
C PHE A 889 10.60 42.79 -0.92
N VAL A 890 11.08 42.97 0.30
CA VAL A 890 11.22 41.93 1.32
C VAL A 890 10.13 42.19 2.36
N PRO A 891 9.00 41.45 2.36
CA PRO A 891 7.87 41.77 3.22
C PRO A 891 8.11 41.57 4.72
N SER A 892 9.10 40.75 5.09
CA SER A 892 9.35 40.33 6.47
C SER A 892 10.82 39.95 6.63
N THR A 893 11.40 40.25 7.79
CA THR A 893 12.78 39.91 8.15
C THR A 893 12.89 39.37 9.58
N GLY A 894 14.01 38.74 9.91
CA GLY A 894 14.29 38.24 11.26
C GLY A 894 13.24 37.22 11.75
N SER A 895 12.86 36.28 10.89
CA SER A 895 11.86 35.23 11.21
C SER A 895 10.48 35.81 11.57
N GLY A 896 10.10 36.95 10.99
CA GLY A 896 8.83 37.63 11.22
C GLY A 896 8.80 38.62 12.38
N TYR A 897 9.93 38.90 13.02
CA TYR A 897 10.00 39.87 14.13
C TYR A 897 10.20 41.29 13.66
N ASP A 898 10.88 41.43 12.53
CA ASP A 898 11.22 42.70 11.93
C ASP A 898 10.40 42.93 10.66
N GLY A 899 10.24 44.20 10.33
CA GLY A 899 9.38 44.64 9.24
C GLY A 899 9.95 44.42 7.84
N SER A 900 9.33 45.08 6.88
CA SER A 900 9.70 45.03 5.48
C SER A 900 10.95 45.86 5.16
N LYS A 901 11.69 45.43 4.14
CA LYS A 901 12.86 46.11 3.56
C LYS A 901 12.77 46.17 2.04
N VAL A 902 13.57 47.05 1.44
CA VAL A 902 13.79 47.12 -0.01
C VAL A 902 15.20 46.65 -0.31
N LEU A 903 15.36 45.77 -1.29
CA LEU A 903 16.63 45.24 -1.76
C LEU A 903 16.92 45.74 -3.17
N LEU A 904 18.13 46.25 -3.38
CA LEU A 904 18.64 46.71 -4.68
C LEU A 904 19.78 45.80 -5.11
N MET A 905 19.64 45.14 -6.25
CA MET A 905 20.59 44.18 -6.77
C MET A 905 21.23 44.69 -8.07
N GLU A 906 22.56 44.62 -8.13
CA GLU A 906 23.37 44.95 -9.29
C GLU A 906 23.31 43.83 -10.35
N ASN A 907 23.74 44.13 -11.57
CA ASN A 907 23.86 43.11 -12.62
C ASN A 907 24.93 42.04 -12.31
N THR A 908 25.76 42.21 -11.29
CA THR A 908 26.71 41.19 -10.81
C THR A 908 26.08 40.25 -9.77
N GLY A 909 24.89 40.58 -9.24
CA GLY A 909 24.27 39.85 -8.12
C GLY A 909 24.56 40.39 -6.74
N ASN A 910 25.51 41.32 -6.62
CA ASN A 910 25.71 42.05 -5.38
C ASN A 910 24.46 42.85 -5.03
N TYR A 911 24.09 42.89 -3.76
CA TYR A 911 22.91 43.64 -3.33
C TYR A 911 23.13 44.41 -2.05
N ILE A 912 22.30 45.43 -1.86
CA ILE A 912 22.16 46.16 -0.60
C ILE A 912 20.70 46.15 -0.14
N THR A 913 20.48 46.27 1.16
CA THR A 913 19.15 46.39 1.75
C THR A 913 18.98 47.76 2.42
N SER A 914 17.74 48.25 2.42
CA SER A 914 17.35 49.41 3.22
C SER A 914 17.32 49.05 4.71
N GLU A 915 17.25 50.07 5.57
CA GLU A 915 16.69 49.90 6.92
C GLU A 915 15.24 49.39 6.85
N GLU A 916 14.68 48.95 7.97
CA GLU A 916 13.25 48.62 8.04
C GLU A 916 12.40 49.82 7.61
N VAL A 917 11.56 49.63 6.59
CA VAL A 917 10.71 50.69 6.03
C VAL A 917 9.29 50.69 6.61
N SER A 918 8.87 49.57 7.20
CA SER A 918 7.52 49.39 7.75
C SER A 918 7.44 48.10 8.56
N SER A 919 6.71 48.09 9.68
CA SER A 919 6.45 46.85 10.45
C SER A 919 5.67 45.78 9.66
N ASN A 920 4.91 46.18 8.64
CA ASN A 920 4.22 45.31 7.68
C ASN A 920 3.29 44.23 8.28
N TRP A 921 2.68 44.48 9.45
CA TRP A 921 1.77 43.52 10.12
C TRP A 921 0.45 43.28 9.36
N ASP A 922 0.16 44.06 8.31
CA ASP A 922 -0.93 43.84 7.38
C ASP A 922 -0.62 42.77 6.31
N ASN A 923 0.62 42.27 6.24
CA ASN A 923 1.11 41.25 5.30
C ASN A 923 1.09 41.68 3.82
N SER A 924 1.17 42.99 3.56
CA SER A 924 1.30 43.50 2.21
C SER A 924 2.66 43.10 1.60
N SER A 925 2.69 42.72 0.32
CA SER A 925 3.91 42.11 -0.27
C SER A 925 4.27 42.57 -1.67
N ILE A 926 3.46 43.44 -2.28
CA ILE A 926 3.61 43.81 -3.70
C ILE A 926 4.03 45.27 -3.80
N ALA A 927 5.20 45.51 -4.39
CA ALA A 927 5.70 46.83 -4.74
C ALA A 927 5.99 46.88 -6.25
N VAL A 928 6.06 48.08 -6.82
CA VAL A 928 6.33 48.27 -8.25
C VAL A 928 7.25 49.47 -8.47
N THR A 929 8.27 49.25 -9.28
CA THR A 929 9.24 50.27 -9.72
C THR A 929 8.60 51.26 -10.69
N THR A 930 9.06 52.50 -10.65
CA THR A 930 8.59 53.58 -11.52
C THR A 930 9.62 54.72 -11.57
N ASP A 931 9.39 55.70 -12.43
CA ASP A 931 10.01 57.05 -12.35
C ASP A 931 8.85 58.05 -12.42
N TYR A 932 8.06 58.10 -11.33
CA TYR A 932 6.77 58.80 -11.34
C TYR A 932 6.91 60.31 -11.53
N ASN A 933 8.12 60.84 -11.32
CA ASN A 933 8.41 62.26 -11.36
C ASN A 933 9.29 62.66 -12.58
N ASN A 934 9.72 61.70 -13.40
CA ASN A 934 10.57 61.85 -14.58
C ASN A 934 11.92 62.57 -14.29
N ASP A 935 12.54 62.33 -13.13
CA ASP A 935 13.86 62.88 -12.79
C ASP A 935 15.03 61.99 -13.24
N GLY A 936 14.74 60.80 -13.76
CA GLY A 936 15.71 59.83 -14.23
C GLY A 936 16.35 59.00 -13.12
N ALA A 937 15.94 59.18 -11.86
CA ALA A 937 16.19 58.25 -10.78
C ALA A 937 14.91 57.47 -10.49
N GLY A 938 15.08 56.21 -10.18
CA GLY A 938 14.03 55.26 -9.88
C GLY A 938 13.34 55.57 -8.56
N ASP A 939 12.03 55.44 -8.60
CA ASP A 939 11.14 55.46 -7.46
C ASP A 939 10.45 54.08 -7.31
N LEU A 940 9.85 53.87 -6.15
CA LEU A 940 9.11 52.66 -5.82
C LEU A 940 7.77 53.03 -5.21
N PHE A 941 6.70 52.48 -5.77
CA PHE A 941 5.41 52.44 -5.09
C PHE A 941 5.32 51.16 -4.27
N LEU A 942 5.07 51.31 -2.97
CA LEU A 942 5.11 50.20 -2.02
C LEU A 942 4.04 50.35 -0.93
N PRO A 943 3.64 49.24 -0.29
CA PRO A 943 2.91 49.30 0.96
C PRO A 943 3.84 49.80 2.08
N SER A 944 3.30 50.61 2.98
CA SER A 944 3.90 50.98 4.25
C SER A 944 2.88 50.79 5.37
N ALA A 945 3.25 50.19 6.50
CA ALA A 945 2.34 49.99 7.62
C ALA A 945 3.04 50.23 8.95
N GLU A 946 2.48 51.13 9.77
CA GLU A 946 2.73 51.14 11.21
C GLU A 946 1.68 50.27 11.89
N THR A 947 2.04 49.05 12.29
CA THR A 947 1.15 48.02 12.82
C THR A 947 0.11 47.55 11.78
N TYR A 948 -1.19 47.52 12.13
CA TYR A 948 -2.29 47.04 11.28
C TYR A 948 -2.93 48.13 10.38
N ASP A 949 -2.28 49.29 10.30
CA ASP A 949 -2.78 50.46 9.56
C ASP A 949 -2.09 50.54 8.18
N GLY A 950 -2.49 49.67 7.24
CA GLY A 950 -1.88 49.58 5.90
C GLY A 950 -2.01 50.87 5.09
N ALA A 951 -0.89 51.42 4.63
CA ALA A 951 -0.77 52.67 3.87
C ALA A 951 -0.07 52.43 2.53
N PHE A 952 -0.23 53.40 1.62
CA PHE A 952 0.47 53.43 0.34
C PHE A 952 1.57 54.49 0.42
N ALA A 953 2.78 54.17 -0.05
CA ALA A 953 3.89 55.11 -0.12
C ALA A 953 4.54 55.15 -1.51
N ALA A 954 5.15 56.29 -1.82
CA ALA A 954 6.09 56.47 -2.90
C ALA A 954 7.46 56.81 -2.32
N MET A 955 8.45 55.98 -2.62
CA MET A 955 9.82 56.05 -2.12
C MET A 955 10.79 56.38 -3.24
N ARG A 956 11.79 57.23 -2.96
CA ARG A 956 12.94 57.40 -3.86
C ARG A 956 13.98 56.32 -3.55
N LEU A 957 14.47 55.58 -4.56
CA LEU A 957 15.32 54.41 -4.33
C LEU A 957 16.76 54.75 -3.92
N ASN A 958 17.30 55.89 -4.33
CA ASN A 958 18.71 56.22 -4.08
C ASN A 958 19.07 56.56 -2.63
N ASP A 959 18.09 56.93 -1.82
CA ASP A 959 18.25 57.22 -0.40
C ASP A 959 17.14 56.61 0.47
N PHE A 960 16.29 55.77 -0.12
CA PHE A 960 15.12 55.12 0.49
C PHE A 960 14.12 56.08 1.15
N SER A 961 14.11 57.37 0.79
CA SER A 961 13.25 58.35 1.43
C SER A 961 11.83 58.37 0.88
N ILE A 962 10.83 58.26 1.76
CA ILE A 962 9.41 58.39 1.40
C ILE A 962 9.09 59.83 0.98
N GLN A 963 8.66 60.03 -0.26
CA GLN A 963 8.31 61.32 -0.84
C GLN A 963 6.83 61.67 -0.65
N TYR A 964 5.97 60.66 -0.69
CA TYR A 964 4.52 60.80 -0.57
C TYR A 964 3.92 59.56 0.09
N GLU A 965 2.91 59.76 0.92
CA GLU A 965 2.23 58.68 1.63
C GLU A 965 0.74 58.99 1.78
N ILE A 966 -0.09 57.97 1.57
CA ILE A 966 -1.52 57.98 1.89
C ILE A 966 -1.73 57.04 3.06
N THR A 967 -1.80 57.62 4.26
CA THR A 967 -2.04 56.86 5.50
C THR A 967 -3.36 56.11 5.44
N GLY A 968 -3.34 54.81 5.77
CA GLY A 968 -4.53 54.02 6.03
C GLY A 968 -5.12 54.26 7.41
N GLY A 969 -6.18 53.52 7.73
CA GLY A 969 -6.63 53.30 9.11
C GLY A 969 -6.54 51.82 9.47
N TYR A 970 -7.02 51.49 10.66
CA TYR A 970 -7.07 50.12 11.17
C TYR A 970 -7.79 49.19 10.18
N SER A 971 -7.10 48.12 9.76
CA SER A 971 -7.54 47.11 8.79
C SER A 971 -7.58 47.54 7.31
N ASN A 972 -6.85 48.58 6.92
CA ASN A 972 -6.47 48.79 5.53
C ASN A 972 -5.42 47.75 5.11
N ASP A 973 -5.50 47.27 3.87
CA ASP A 973 -4.71 46.14 3.34
C ASP A 973 -4.37 46.44 1.88
N VAL A 974 -3.14 46.90 1.63
CA VAL A 974 -2.67 47.31 0.30
C VAL A 974 -2.11 46.09 -0.43
N SER A 975 -2.99 45.40 -1.15
CA SER A 975 -2.68 44.08 -1.69
C SER A 975 -1.94 44.11 -3.02
N VAL A 976 -2.33 44.97 -3.98
CA VAL A 976 -1.73 45.02 -5.33
C VAL A 976 -1.55 46.48 -5.75
N ILE A 977 -0.38 46.80 -6.31
CA ILE A 977 0.00 48.13 -6.80
C ILE A 977 0.52 48.01 -8.24
N LYS A 978 0.07 48.90 -9.13
CA LYS A 978 0.61 49.08 -10.49
C LYS A 978 0.94 50.54 -10.74
N ALA A 979 2.03 50.79 -11.46
CA ALA A 979 2.37 52.09 -12.03
C ALA A 979 1.82 52.17 -13.46
N PHE A 980 1.07 53.23 -13.78
CA PHE A 980 0.56 53.49 -15.12
C PHE A 980 0.24 54.98 -15.27
N ASP A 981 0.62 55.65 -16.37
CA ASP A 981 0.12 57.01 -16.73
C ASP A 981 -1.40 56.99 -16.95
N PHE A 982 -2.15 57.12 -15.86
CA PHE A 982 -3.56 56.82 -15.78
C PHE A 982 -4.41 58.00 -16.27
N ASN A 983 -3.90 59.22 -16.13
CA ASN A 983 -4.55 60.45 -16.58
C ASN A 983 -4.03 60.98 -17.95
N ASN A 984 -3.00 60.35 -18.54
CA ASN A 984 -2.31 60.74 -19.78
C ASN A 984 -1.61 62.11 -19.69
N ASP A 985 -1.00 62.44 -18.56
CA ASP A 985 -0.23 63.68 -18.37
C ASP A 985 1.30 63.50 -18.57
N GLY A 986 1.74 62.27 -18.82
CA GLY A 986 3.13 61.90 -19.04
C GLY A 986 3.90 61.56 -17.77
N PHE A 987 3.26 61.49 -16.61
CA PHE A 987 3.82 60.99 -15.36
C PHE A 987 3.11 59.69 -14.96
N GLU A 988 3.86 58.75 -14.38
CA GLU A 988 3.27 57.49 -13.92
C GLU A 988 2.41 57.74 -12.66
N ASP A 989 1.17 57.24 -12.69
CA ASP A 989 0.24 57.30 -11.56
C ASP A 989 0.22 55.95 -10.82
N ALA A 990 -0.20 55.95 -9.56
CA ALA A 990 -0.40 54.72 -8.79
C ALA A 990 -1.85 54.25 -8.91
N VAL A 991 -2.04 53.00 -9.32
CA VAL A 991 -3.32 52.30 -9.23
C VAL A 991 -3.17 51.12 -8.30
N TYR A 992 -3.95 51.07 -7.22
CA TYR A 992 -3.79 50.04 -6.20
C TYR A 992 -5.11 49.61 -5.57
N ALA A 993 -5.13 48.38 -5.07
CA ALA A 993 -6.22 47.81 -4.30
C ALA A 993 -5.95 47.99 -2.80
N ASP A 994 -6.94 48.54 -2.09
CA ASP A 994 -6.97 48.66 -0.63
C ASP A 994 -8.20 47.93 -0.11
N GLY A 995 -8.01 46.68 0.31
CA GLY A 995 -9.04 45.70 0.64
C GLY A 995 -10.03 45.47 -0.51
N ARG A 996 -11.13 46.23 -0.51
CA ARG A 996 -12.20 46.17 -1.54
C ARG A 996 -12.30 47.41 -2.41
N THR A 997 -11.37 48.35 -2.26
CA THR A 997 -11.43 49.63 -2.96
C THR A 997 -10.25 49.73 -3.91
N LEU A 998 -10.53 49.82 -5.21
CA LEU A 998 -9.55 50.20 -6.21
C LEU A 998 -9.40 51.72 -6.18
N LYS A 999 -8.17 52.22 -6.10
CA LYS A 999 -7.82 53.64 -6.09
C LYS A 999 -6.84 53.93 -7.21
N ALA A 1000 -7.04 55.04 -7.90
CA ALA A 1000 -6.07 55.62 -8.83
C ALA A 1000 -5.67 57.00 -8.31
N VAL A 1001 -4.37 57.25 -8.21
CA VAL A 1001 -3.80 58.45 -7.59
C VAL A 1001 -2.68 58.97 -8.47
N ASP A 1002 -2.80 60.24 -8.81
CA ASP A 1002 -1.71 61.03 -9.38
C ASP A 1002 -0.76 61.39 -8.26
N VAL A 1003 0.37 60.69 -8.22
CA VAL A 1003 1.36 60.78 -7.14
C VAL A 1003 2.17 62.07 -7.27
N ASN A 1004 2.48 62.48 -8.49
CA ASN A 1004 3.25 63.70 -8.78
C ASN A 1004 2.50 64.96 -8.32
N ASN A 1005 1.20 65.04 -8.60
CA ASN A 1005 0.35 66.15 -8.17
C ASN A 1005 -0.34 65.90 -6.81
N GLN A 1006 -0.21 64.69 -6.26
CA GLN A 1006 -0.85 64.24 -5.01
C GLN A 1006 -2.38 64.37 -5.04
N VAL A 1007 -3.01 63.92 -6.14
CA VAL A 1007 -4.45 64.02 -6.39
C VAL A 1007 -5.07 62.64 -6.61
N MET A 1008 -6.14 62.35 -5.87
CA MET A 1008 -6.94 61.15 -6.13
C MET A 1008 -7.75 61.31 -7.43
N LEU A 1009 -7.47 60.47 -8.42
CA LEU A 1009 -8.09 60.51 -9.75
C LEU A 1009 -9.44 59.79 -9.77
N ALA A 1010 -9.49 58.58 -9.21
CA ALA A 1010 -10.70 57.76 -9.19
C ALA A 1010 -10.68 56.73 -8.04
N THR A 1011 -11.87 56.35 -7.59
CA THR A 1011 -12.06 55.27 -6.61
C THR A 1011 -13.24 54.38 -7.03
N TYR A 1012 -13.13 53.09 -6.78
CA TYR A 1012 -14.20 52.12 -6.98
C TYR A 1012 -14.23 51.10 -5.85
N THR A 1013 -15.34 51.05 -5.10
CA THR A 1013 -15.53 50.04 -4.05
C THR A 1013 -16.28 48.84 -4.61
N MET A 1014 -15.62 47.70 -4.61
CA MET A 1014 -16.10 46.42 -5.11
C MET A 1014 -17.22 45.88 -4.22
N PRO A 1015 -18.34 45.39 -4.80
CA PRO A 1015 -19.38 44.67 -4.07
C PRO A 1015 -18.93 43.33 -3.44
N GLN A 1016 -17.86 42.71 -3.95
CA GLN A 1016 -17.23 41.51 -3.40
C GLN A 1016 -15.76 41.76 -3.06
N TYR A 1017 -15.06 40.73 -2.58
CA TYR A 1017 -13.63 40.81 -2.30
C TYR A 1017 -12.82 40.89 -3.61
N PHE A 1018 -11.67 41.55 -3.54
CA PHE A 1018 -10.75 41.71 -4.66
C PHE A 1018 -10.11 40.37 -5.06
N ARG A 1019 -9.83 40.18 -6.36
CA ARG A 1019 -9.11 39.01 -6.89
C ARG A 1019 -7.85 39.45 -7.63
N ASP A 1020 -8.01 40.16 -8.74
CA ASP A 1020 -6.89 40.72 -9.52
C ASP A 1020 -7.36 41.92 -10.37
N PHE A 1021 -6.44 42.77 -10.84
CA PHE A 1021 -6.70 43.77 -11.86
C PHE A 1021 -5.50 43.96 -12.81
N ASP A 1022 -5.80 44.36 -14.04
CA ASP A 1022 -4.79 44.81 -15.00
C ASP A 1022 -5.26 46.05 -15.77
N ILE A 1023 -4.32 46.80 -16.37
CA ILE A 1023 -4.56 48.12 -16.96
C ILE A 1023 -4.09 48.12 -18.41
N VAL A 1024 -4.87 48.76 -19.29
CA VAL A 1024 -4.51 48.95 -20.70
C VAL A 1024 -4.93 50.32 -21.21
N ALA A 1025 -4.13 50.89 -22.10
CA ALA A 1025 -4.54 52.04 -22.93
C ALA A 1025 -5.07 51.55 -24.27
N MET A 1026 -6.33 51.85 -24.57
CA MET A 1026 -6.99 51.50 -25.84
C MET A 1026 -7.73 52.71 -26.40
N ASN A 1027 -7.58 52.98 -27.69
CA ASN A 1027 -8.27 54.08 -28.38
C ASN A 1027 -8.10 55.45 -27.70
N GLY A 1028 -6.94 55.70 -27.08
CA GLY A 1028 -6.61 56.94 -26.36
C GLY A 1028 -7.36 57.11 -25.03
N ASN A 1029 -7.87 56.02 -24.44
CA ASN A 1029 -8.42 56.01 -23.09
C ASN A 1029 -7.77 54.89 -22.27
N VAL A 1030 -7.77 55.04 -20.94
CA VAL A 1030 -7.32 54.01 -20.01
C VAL A 1030 -8.50 53.16 -19.56
N TYR A 1031 -8.31 51.84 -19.49
CA TYR A 1031 -9.27 50.87 -19.01
C TYR A 1031 -8.62 49.97 -17.95
N VAL A 1032 -9.42 49.53 -16.99
CA VAL A 1032 -9.00 48.56 -15.96
C VAL A 1032 -9.87 47.32 -16.07
N ALA A 1033 -9.28 46.17 -16.36
CA ALA A 1033 -9.92 44.89 -16.15
C ALA A 1033 -9.81 44.54 -14.66
N LEU A 1034 -10.92 44.30 -13.99
CA LEU A 1034 -10.99 44.04 -12.56
C LEU A 1034 -11.81 42.78 -12.29
N SER A 1035 -11.20 41.80 -11.65
CA SER A 1035 -11.88 40.61 -11.16
C SER A 1035 -12.23 40.72 -9.68
N GLN A 1036 -13.42 40.25 -9.31
CA GLN A 1036 -13.93 40.30 -7.93
C GLN A 1036 -14.84 39.11 -7.60
N GLY A 1037 -14.76 38.65 -6.35
CA GLY A 1037 -15.53 37.52 -5.86
C GLY A 1037 -15.21 36.22 -6.62
N ASP A 1038 -16.21 35.35 -6.73
CA ASP A 1038 -16.05 34.03 -7.35
C ASP A 1038 -16.50 33.97 -8.81
N ASN A 1039 -17.21 34.98 -9.31
CA ASN A 1039 -17.88 34.89 -10.61
C ASN A 1039 -17.86 36.17 -11.47
N ILE A 1040 -17.13 37.25 -11.12
CA ILE A 1040 -17.30 38.54 -11.82
C ILE A 1040 -15.97 39.13 -12.27
N THR A 1041 -15.87 39.44 -13.56
CA THR A 1041 -14.79 40.26 -14.14
C THR A 1041 -15.39 41.42 -14.91
N GLN A 1042 -14.88 42.64 -14.69
CA GLN A 1042 -15.44 43.88 -15.22
C GLN A 1042 -14.40 44.70 -15.96
N LEU A 1043 -14.82 45.40 -17.01
CA LEU A 1043 -14.02 46.42 -17.66
C LEU A 1043 -14.47 47.80 -17.16
N LEU A 1044 -13.58 48.52 -16.48
CA LEU A 1044 -13.83 49.83 -15.91
C LEU A 1044 -13.15 50.93 -16.72
N LYS A 1045 -13.80 52.09 -16.80
CA LYS A 1045 -13.24 53.31 -17.38
C LYS A 1045 -13.31 54.46 -16.37
N PRO A 1046 -12.22 55.22 -16.16
CA PRO A 1046 -12.22 56.35 -15.24
C PRO A 1046 -13.11 57.49 -15.74
N THR A 1047 -13.69 58.22 -14.79
CA THR A 1047 -14.57 59.38 -14.99
C THR A 1047 -14.24 60.44 -13.94
N THR A 1048 -14.78 61.65 -14.11
CA THR A 1048 -14.65 62.73 -13.12
C THR A 1048 -15.25 62.41 -11.74
N SER A 1049 -16.02 61.33 -11.62
CA SER A 1049 -16.71 60.90 -10.39
C SER A 1049 -16.25 59.52 -9.87
N GLY A 1050 -15.13 58.98 -10.34
CA GLY A 1050 -14.67 57.62 -10.03
C GLY A 1050 -14.67 56.73 -11.27
N PHE A 1051 -14.95 55.44 -11.13
CA PHE A 1051 -15.00 54.50 -12.27
C PHE A 1051 -16.42 54.25 -12.79
N SER A 1052 -16.53 53.95 -14.08
CA SER A 1052 -17.75 53.49 -14.74
C SER A 1052 -17.54 52.11 -15.37
N ILE A 1053 -18.43 51.16 -15.07
CA ILE A 1053 -18.41 49.82 -15.64
C ILE A 1053 -18.87 49.89 -17.10
N GLN A 1054 -18.02 49.45 -18.03
CA GLN A 1054 -18.32 49.39 -19.46
C GLN A 1054 -18.87 48.02 -19.87
N ALA A 1055 -18.28 46.95 -19.32
CA ALA A 1055 -18.64 45.58 -19.61
C ALA A 1055 -18.45 44.71 -18.36
N SER A 1056 -19.08 43.52 -18.34
CA SER A 1056 -18.88 42.50 -17.32
C SER A 1056 -19.04 41.11 -17.93
N ALA A 1057 -18.29 40.16 -17.40
CA ALA A 1057 -18.40 38.74 -17.70
C ALA A 1057 -18.59 37.95 -16.40
N ASP A 1058 -19.40 36.89 -16.47
CA ASP A 1058 -19.70 36.00 -15.34
C ASP A 1058 -18.58 34.96 -15.14
N ILE A 1059 -17.35 35.44 -14.96
CA ILE A 1059 -16.17 34.63 -14.64
C ILE A 1059 -15.31 35.35 -13.59
N SER A 1060 -14.69 34.61 -12.67
CA SER A 1060 -13.64 35.16 -11.81
C SER A 1060 -12.27 34.68 -12.29
N CYS A 1061 -11.33 35.60 -12.29
CA CYS A 1061 -9.97 35.41 -12.74
C CYS A 1061 -9.08 35.56 -11.51
N ALA A 1062 -8.39 34.49 -11.15
CA ALA A 1062 -7.36 34.54 -10.13
C ALA A 1062 -6.17 35.38 -10.59
N ARG A 1063 -5.86 35.36 -11.91
CA ARG A 1063 -4.90 36.26 -12.55
C ARG A 1063 -5.46 36.88 -13.83
N LEU A 1064 -5.09 38.12 -14.11
CA LEU A 1064 -5.42 38.89 -15.32
C LEU A 1064 -4.15 39.41 -16.00
N ALA A 1065 -4.10 39.33 -17.32
CA ALA A 1065 -3.05 39.94 -18.14
C ALA A 1065 -3.61 40.40 -19.49
N PHE A 1066 -3.43 41.67 -19.84
CA PHE A 1066 -3.65 42.12 -21.21
C PHE A 1066 -2.53 41.58 -22.13
N ILE A 1067 -2.93 41.09 -23.30
CA ILE A 1067 -2.05 40.40 -24.25
C ILE A 1067 -2.53 40.66 -25.68
N ASN A 1068 -1.61 40.76 -26.64
CA ASN A 1068 -1.98 40.69 -28.05
C ASN A 1068 -1.84 39.25 -28.54
N ALA A 1069 -2.90 38.46 -28.37
CA ALA A 1069 -2.90 37.01 -28.57
C ALA A 1069 -3.01 36.60 -30.04
N ASP A 1070 -3.29 37.53 -30.94
CA ASP A 1070 -3.49 37.25 -32.36
C ASP A 1070 -2.71 38.17 -33.30
N SER A 1071 -3.02 38.11 -34.59
CA SER A 1071 -2.29 38.84 -35.64
C SER A 1071 -2.64 40.33 -35.72
N ASP A 1072 -3.69 40.78 -35.05
CA ASP A 1072 -4.12 42.16 -35.08
C ASP A 1072 -3.43 43.00 -33.99
N ALA A 1073 -3.85 44.24 -33.80
CA ALA A 1073 -3.18 45.18 -32.90
C ALA A 1073 -4.02 45.53 -31.67
N ALA A 1074 -5.24 45.00 -31.58
CA ALA A 1074 -6.06 45.06 -30.39
C ALA A 1074 -5.45 44.17 -29.31
N ALA A 1075 -5.70 44.53 -28.06
CA ALA A 1075 -5.30 43.71 -26.94
C ALA A 1075 -6.51 42.88 -26.48
N GLU A 1076 -6.29 41.59 -26.33
CA GLU A 1076 -7.15 40.66 -25.62
C GLU A 1076 -6.84 40.70 -24.12
N LEU A 1077 -7.71 40.08 -23.34
CA LEU A 1077 -7.49 39.84 -21.91
C LEU A 1077 -7.41 38.34 -21.66
N ALA A 1078 -6.25 37.89 -21.19
CA ALA A 1078 -6.07 36.57 -20.61
C ALA A 1078 -6.57 36.56 -19.16
N CYS A 1079 -7.37 35.55 -18.83
CA CYS A 1079 -7.98 35.34 -17.52
C CYS A 1079 -7.71 33.90 -17.08
N TYR A 1080 -6.93 33.72 -16.03
CA TYR A 1080 -6.78 32.41 -15.41
C TYR A 1080 -7.86 32.21 -14.35
N ASN A 1081 -8.73 31.22 -14.54
CA ASN A 1081 -9.75 30.80 -13.60
C ASN A 1081 -9.27 29.59 -12.80
N ASN A 1082 -8.88 29.81 -11.55
CA ASN A 1082 -8.36 28.75 -10.68
C ASN A 1082 -9.42 27.74 -10.21
N GLN A 1083 -10.71 28.08 -10.21
CA GLN A 1083 -11.78 27.16 -9.80
C GLN A 1083 -12.00 26.04 -10.81
N ASN A 1084 -11.89 26.37 -12.09
CA ASN A 1084 -12.02 25.41 -13.18
C ASN A 1084 -10.66 24.97 -13.75
N GLN A 1085 -9.55 25.49 -13.19
CA GLN A 1085 -8.21 25.37 -13.74
C GLN A 1085 -8.20 25.62 -15.25
N SER A 1086 -8.75 26.75 -15.70
CA SER A 1086 -8.86 27.07 -17.13
C SER A 1086 -8.30 28.45 -17.46
N LEU A 1087 -7.71 28.58 -18.65
CA LEU A 1087 -7.28 29.83 -19.26
C LEU A 1087 -8.36 30.31 -20.23
N VAL A 1088 -8.88 31.51 -19.99
CA VAL A 1088 -9.96 32.13 -20.75
C VAL A 1088 -9.45 33.37 -21.45
N ILE A 1089 -9.69 33.47 -22.76
CA ILE A 1089 -9.32 34.64 -23.56
C ILE A 1089 -10.57 35.45 -23.87
N PHE A 1090 -10.48 36.76 -23.67
CA PHE A 1090 -11.52 37.72 -24.00
C PHE A 1090 -11.06 38.67 -25.11
N ASP A 1091 -11.90 38.82 -26.13
CA ASP A 1091 -11.86 39.96 -27.04
C ASP A 1091 -12.40 41.20 -26.31
N VAL A 1092 -11.61 42.28 -26.29
CA VAL A 1092 -11.87 43.49 -25.52
C VAL A 1092 -12.12 44.67 -26.45
N THR A 1093 -13.24 45.35 -26.26
CA THR A 1093 -13.52 46.66 -26.88
C THR A 1093 -13.86 47.69 -25.83
N ASP A 1094 -13.99 48.96 -26.22
CA ASP A 1094 -14.42 50.07 -25.35
C ASP A 1094 -15.72 49.80 -24.57
N THR A 1095 -16.54 48.82 -25.00
CA THR A 1095 -17.86 48.51 -24.42
C THR A 1095 -18.17 47.02 -24.27
N SER A 1096 -17.22 46.11 -24.54
CA SER A 1096 -17.48 44.66 -24.47
C SER A 1096 -16.29 43.88 -23.93
N LEU A 1097 -16.61 42.77 -23.27
CA LEU A 1097 -15.67 41.74 -22.83
C LEU A 1097 -16.25 40.39 -23.29
N THR A 1098 -15.80 39.89 -24.44
CA THR A 1098 -16.43 38.74 -25.11
C THR A 1098 -15.49 37.53 -25.06
N LYS A 1099 -15.94 36.43 -24.43
CA LYS A 1099 -15.15 35.19 -24.38
C LYS A 1099 -14.95 34.60 -25.77
N THR A 1100 -13.71 34.39 -26.17
CA THR A 1100 -13.33 33.76 -27.45
C THR A 1100 -12.79 32.34 -27.27
N SER A 1101 -12.12 32.07 -26.16
CA SER A 1101 -11.54 30.75 -25.82
C SER A 1101 -11.68 30.44 -24.33
N ASP A 1102 -11.70 29.15 -23.97
CA ASP A 1102 -11.76 28.62 -22.60
C ASP A 1102 -11.13 27.23 -22.60
N VAL A 1103 -9.87 27.12 -22.18
CA VAL A 1103 -9.09 25.89 -22.27
C VAL A 1103 -8.64 25.43 -20.89
N SER A 1104 -8.84 24.16 -20.59
CA SER A 1104 -8.37 23.55 -19.36
C SER A 1104 -6.83 23.52 -19.33
N VAL A 1105 -6.24 23.86 -18.19
CA VAL A 1105 -4.80 23.77 -17.94
C VAL A 1105 -4.56 22.80 -16.79
N SER A 1106 -3.53 21.97 -16.92
CA SER A 1106 -3.23 20.93 -15.93
C SER A 1106 -2.46 21.42 -14.70
N LYS A 1107 -2.12 22.71 -14.61
CA LYS A 1107 -1.32 23.27 -13.53
C LYS A 1107 -1.96 24.50 -12.91
N VAL A 1108 -1.63 24.74 -11.64
CA VAL A 1108 -2.05 25.96 -10.93
C VAL A 1108 -1.13 27.12 -11.32
N ILE A 1109 -1.67 28.08 -12.07
CA ILE A 1109 -0.96 29.30 -12.45
C ILE A 1109 -1.01 30.29 -11.27
N VAL A 1110 0.17 30.67 -10.78
CA VAL A 1110 0.33 31.65 -9.69
C VAL A 1110 0.53 33.06 -10.25
N ASP A 1111 1.32 33.18 -11.32
CA ASP A 1111 1.62 34.43 -12.01
C ASP A 1111 1.61 34.24 -13.52
N MET A 1112 1.24 35.31 -14.25
CA MET A 1112 1.26 35.35 -15.70
C MET A 1112 1.49 36.77 -16.23
N VAL A 1113 2.32 36.87 -17.27
CA VAL A 1113 2.53 38.10 -18.04
C VAL A 1113 2.62 37.77 -19.53
N ALA A 1114 2.27 38.73 -20.39
CA ALA A 1114 2.48 38.58 -21.84
C ALA A 1114 3.98 38.54 -22.17
N ASN A 1115 4.39 37.63 -23.05
CA ASN A 1115 5.75 37.57 -23.56
C ASN A 1115 6.02 38.78 -24.48
N PRO A 1116 6.90 39.72 -24.10
CA PRO A 1116 7.08 40.99 -24.82
C PRO A 1116 8.00 40.89 -26.05
N VAL A 1117 8.54 39.70 -26.36
CA VAL A 1117 9.50 39.53 -27.47
C VAL A 1117 8.87 39.86 -28.83
N THR A 1118 7.60 39.51 -29.02
CA THR A 1118 6.77 39.86 -30.19
C THR A 1118 5.70 40.90 -29.83
N ALA A 1119 5.23 41.64 -30.84
CA ALA A 1119 4.20 42.67 -30.67
C ALA A 1119 2.78 42.17 -30.98
N THR A 1120 2.67 41.02 -31.63
CA THR A 1120 1.45 40.31 -32.06
C THR A 1120 1.70 38.82 -31.85
N GLU A 1121 0.64 38.02 -31.76
CA GLU A 1121 0.71 36.56 -31.50
C GLU A 1121 1.58 36.26 -30.26
N GLN A 1122 1.39 37.06 -29.21
CA GLN A 1122 2.12 36.91 -27.96
C GLN A 1122 1.68 35.63 -27.25
N THR A 1123 2.65 34.99 -26.62
CA THR A 1123 2.47 33.89 -25.67
C THR A 1123 2.42 34.45 -24.24
N LEU A 1124 2.12 33.60 -23.27
CA LEU A 1124 2.17 33.92 -21.85
C LEU A 1124 3.43 33.31 -21.23
N LEU A 1125 4.12 34.08 -20.39
CA LEU A 1125 5.06 33.55 -19.41
C LEU A 1125 4.28 33.33 -18.12
N VAL A 1126 4.40 32.15 -17.53
CA VAL A 1126 3.66 31.78 -16.34
C VAL A 1126 4.55 31.12 -15.30
N THR A 1127 4.31 31.44 -14.03
CA THR A 1127 4.85 30.66 -12.91
C THR A 1127 3.77 29.74 -12.38
N THR A 1128 4.08 28.45 -12.27
CA THR A 1128 3.14 27.44 -11.76
C THR A 1128 3.62 26.86 -10.44
N ALA A 1129 2.69 26.54 -9.55
CA ALA A 1129 2.96 25.71 -8.38
C ALA A 1129 2.96 24.22 -8.78
N HIS A 1130 3.85 23.42 -8.20
CA HIS A 1130 3.83 21.96 -8.33
C HIS A 1130 2.72 21.36 -7.44
N ASP A 1131 2.07 20.27 -7.88
CA ASP A 1131 0.83 19.72 -7.29
C ASP A 1131 0.86 19.48 -5.77
N ASP A 1132 -0.30 19.70 -5.13
CA ASP A 1132 -0.78 19.45 -3.74
C ASP A 1132 0.10 19.77 -2.53
N ASP A 1133 1.40 20.00 -2.68
CA ASP A 1133 2.27 20.33 -1.57
C ASP A 1133 2.26 21.84 -1.29
N TRP A 1134 1.38 22.24 -0.37
CA TRP A 1134 1.35 23.60 0.17
C TRP A 1134 2.51 23.88 1.14
N SER A 1135 3.54 23.02 1.18
CA SER A 1135 4.70 23.23 2.02
C SER A 1135 5.44 24.52 1.65
N TYR A 1136 6.03 25.15 2.66
CA TYR A 1136 6.93 26.30 2.52
C TYR A 1136 8.18 25.96 1.67
N TYR A 1137 8.48 24.68 1.47
CA TYR A 1137 9.61 24.16 0.70
C TYR A 1137 9.20 23.60 -0.68
N SER A 1138 7.96 23.83 -1.11
CA SER A 1138 7.45 23.43 -2.42
C SER A 1138 8.26 24.02 -3.58
N ALA A 1139 8.14 23.39 -4.74
CA ALA A 1139 8.81 23.82 -5.96
C ALA A 1139 7.89 24.65 -6.85
N SER A 1140 8.50 25.53 -7.64
CA SER A 1140 7.82 26.28 -8.69
C SER A 1140 8.47 26.03 -10.04
N GLU A 1141 7.78 26.37 -11.12
CA GLU A 1141 8.36 26.35 -12.46
C GLU A 1141 8.01 27.66 -13.17
N LEU A 1142 8.96 28.19 -13.95
CA LEU A 1142 8.70 29.21 -14.95
C LEU A 1142 8.51 28.53 -16.31
N SER A 1143 7.47 28.88 -17.04
CA SER A 1143 7.21 28.31 -18.36
C SER A 1143 6.65 29.34 -19.34
N GLU A 1144 6.86 29.09 -20.62
CA GLU A 1144 6.14 29.78 -21.70
C GLU A 1144 4.99 28.90 -22.17
N MET A 1145 3.81 29.49 -22.36
CA MET A 1145 2.63 28.81 -22.85
C MET A 1145 1.88 29.63 -23.92
N THR A 1146 1.25 28.95 -24.86
CA THR A 1146 0.32 29.59 -25.79
C THR A 1146 -0.99 29.94 -25.10
N VAL A 1147 -1.80 30.79 -25.75
CA VAL A 1147 -3.13 31.17 -25.25
C VAL A 1147 -4.15 30.03 -25.27
N GLU A 1148 -3.83 28.91 -25.93
CA GLU A 1148 -4.57 27.65 -25.91
C GLU A 1148 -4.16 26.72 -24.74
N GLY A 1149 -3.40 27.19 -23.75
CA GLY A 1149 -3.06 26.36 -22.60
C GLY A 1149 -1.87 25.40 -22.82
N ILE A 1150 -1.14 25.57 -23.92
CA ILE A 1150 -0.10 24.65 -24.36
C ILE A 1150 1.27 25.17 -23.92
N THR A 1151 2.00 24.39 -23.11
CA THR A 1151 3.39 24.70 -22.72
C THR A 1151 4.36 24.54 -23.91
N ILE A 1152 5.24 25.52 -24.11
CA ILE A 1152 6.30 25.53 -25.13
C ILE A 1152 7.63 25.09 -24.53
N TRP A 1153 8.01 25.68 -23.40
CA TRP A 1153 9.17 25.27 -22.61
C TRP A 1153 8.91 25.52 -21.13
N LYS A 1154 9.69 24.86 -20.26
CA LYS A 1154 9.70 25.07 -18.82
C LYS A 1154 11.11 25.08 -18.25
N SER A 1155 11.29 25.76 -17.13
CA SER A 1155 12.50 25.75 -16.31
C SER A 1155 12.69 24.38 -15.62
N PRO A 1156 13.88 24.12 -15.06
CA PRO A 1156 14.03 23.17 -13.97
C PRO A 1156 13.17 23.60 -12.77
N ALA A 1157 13.02 22.72 -11.78
CA ALA A 1157 12.30 23.04 -10.55
C ALA A 1157 13.02 24.18 -9.81
N LEU A 1158 12.32 25.30 -9.61
CA LEU A 1158 12.82 26.47 -8.89
C LEU A 1158 12.52 26.33 -7.40
N ILE A 1159 13.41 26.90 -6.58
CA ILE A 1159 13.33 26.82 -5.12
C ILE A 1159 12.21 27.71 -4.57
N GLY A 1160 11.28 27.12 -3.83
CA GLY A 1160 10.22 27.80 -3.09
C GLY A 1160 8.95 28.08 -3.91
N PRO A 1161 7.80 28.28 -3.24
CA PRO A 1161 6.54 28.63 -3.91
C PRO A 1161 6.60 30.00 -4.60
N ALA A 1162 6.05 30.08 -5.81
CA ALA A 1162 5.97 31.28 -6.62
C ALA A 1162 5.09 32.35 -5.96
N ARG A 1163 5.34 33.61 -6.30
CA ARG A 1163 4.59 34.76 -5.77
C ARG A 1163 3.81 35.44 -6.89
N SER A 1164 2.58 35.87 -6.58
CA SER A 1164 1.79 36.68 -7.50
C SER A 1164 2.35 38.10 -7.60
N HIS A 1165 2.14 38.73 -8.75
CA HIS A 1165 2.70 40.03 -9.17
C HIS A 1165 4.22 40.13 -9.05
N SER A 1166 4.92 39.00 -9.04
CA SER A 1166 6.36 38.91 -8.92
C SER A 1166 7.01 38.64 -10.29
N LEU A 1167 6.25 38.22 -11.30
CA LEU A 1167 6.80 37.96 -12.64
C LEU A 1167 6.83 39.25 -13.47
N HIS A 1168 8.03 39.69 -13.84
CA HIS A 1168 8.27 40.82 -14.74
C HIS A 1168 9.05 40.34 -15.97
N ALA A 1169 8.64 40.79 -17.15
CA ALA A 1169 9.29 40.42 -18.40
C ALA A 1169 9.49 41.63 -19.29
N ARG A 1170 10.64 41.71 -19.95
CA ARG A 1170 10.93 42.71 -20.97
C ARG A 1170 11.71 42.11 -22.13
N LYS A 1171 11.73 42.84 -23.24
CA LYS A 1171 12.61 42.55 -24.38
C LYS A 1171 13.93 43.30 -24.16
N SER A 1172 15.04 42.57 -24.11
CA SER A 1172 16.37 43.15 -23.96
C SER A 1172 16.77 44.03 -25.16
N ALA A 1173 17.87 44.77 -25.03
CA ALA A 1173 18.42 45.57 -26.11
C ALA A 1173 18.85 44.71 -27.33
N GLU A 1174 19.25 43.47 -27.08
CA GLU A 1174 19.64 42.45 -28.06
C GLU A 1174 18.42 41.77 -28.71
N GLY A 1175 17.23 42.01 -28.15
CA GLY A 1175 15.96 41.46 -28.62
C GLY A 1175 15.61 40.08 -28.06
N SER A 1176 16.35 39.59 -27.06
CA SER A 1176 16.04 38.38 -26.29
C SER A 1176 15.02 38.67 -25.19
N LEU A 1177 14.47 37.60 -24.61
CA LEU A 1177 13.62 37.68 -23.43
C LEU A 1177 14.50 37.88 -22.18
N GLU A 1178 14.13 38.83 -21.34
CA GLU A 1178 14.70 39.04 -20.02
C GLU A 1178 13.57 38.98 -18.99
N VAL A 1179 13.80 38.26 -17.90
CA VAL A 1179 12.80 37.99 -16.86
C VAL A 1179 13.36 38.30 -15.49
N MET A 1180 12.59 38.98 -14.66
CA MET A 1180 12.82 39.08 -13.22
C MET A 1180 11.65 38.43 -12.51
N MET A 1181 11.94 37.58 -11.54
CA MET A 1181 10.92 37.03 -10.68
C MET A 1181 11.46 36.74 -9.29
N ALA A 1182 10.56 36.59 -8.33
CA ALA A 1182 10.91 36.02 -7.04
C ALA A 1182 9.91 34.94 -6.64
N THR A 1183 10.43 33.86 -6.06
CA THR A 1183 9.66 32.95 -5.23
C THR A 1183 9.64 33.48 -3.79
N SER A 1184 8.94 32.79 -2.91
CA SER A 1184 9.01 33.08 -1.47
C SER A 1184 10.40 32.89 -0.87
N ARG A 1185 11.36 32.27 -1.55
CA ARG A 1185 12.69 31.93 -1.02
C ARG A 1185 13.88 32.47 -1.81
N VAL A 1186 13.68 32.80 -3.09
CA VAL A 1186 14.77 33.14 -4.02
C VAL A 1186 14.33 34.25 -4.98
N MET A 1187 15.27 35.14 -5.25
CA MET A 1187 15.20 36.22 -6.24
C MET A 1187 15.94 35.77 -7.51
N TYR A 1188 15.29 35.92 -8.66
CA TYR A 1188 15.83 35.53 -9.97
C TYR A 1188 15.89 36.71 -10.93
N TRP A 1189 17.01 36.82 -11.65
CA TRP A 1189 17.17 37.74 -12.77
C TRP A 1189 17.82 37.00 -13.95
N LEU A 1190 17.02 36.73 -14.98
CA LEU A 1190 17.31 35.78 -16.06
C LEU A 1190 17.35 36.48 -17.42
N GLY A 1191 18.16 35.96 -18.35
CA GLY A 1191 18.24 36.46 -19.72
C GLY A 1191 18.94 37.83 -19.86
N ARG A 1192 19.77 38.20 -18.88
CA ARG A 1192 20.54 39.44 -18.84
C ARG A 1192 21.56 39.49 -19.98
N ALA A 1193 21.82 40.70 -20.49
CA ALA A 1193 22.90 40.94 -21.43
C ALA A 1193 24.25 41.00 -20.71
N ASN A 1194 25.29 40.45 -21.34
CA ASN A 1194 26.68 40.50 -20.84
C ASN A 1194 27.28 41.90 -20.89
#